data_AF-A0A194W0C1-F1
#
_entry.id   AF-A0A194W0C1-F1
#
_cell.length_a   1.000
_cell.length_b   1.000
_cell.length_c   1.000
_cell.angle_alpha   90.00
_cell.angle_beta   90.00
_cell.angle_gamma   90.00
#
_symmetry.space_group_name_H-M   'P 1'
#
loop_
_entity.id
_entity.type
_entity.pdbx_description
1 polymer ?
#
loop_
_entity_poly.entity_id
_entity_poly.type
_entity_poly.pdbx_seq_one_letter_code
_entity_poly.pdbx_strand_id
1 'polypeptide(L)'
;MDSSLSLPQLHGIHISPLLLILGLLVSGAALHLFRVWWRLRYIPGPFWAKFTNVQRVLWVTTGRSHEIHQAVHEKYGEVVRFAPNMVSLANPSWIPQLYPIRPGFPKGNFYRTLMPYTRKSGALPAVFNTRDEELHKKIKTPIAPLFSLSNTLPLEVFVDKTIMIMTEQLDKRFVGSQVTFDLSNWLQYFAFDVMGTLTFSKRYGFLEQGKDVNDMLNTIWEYMKRASPMTQIPWFDEIWNKNAFIATFRKATGFTILGLVAKYIADRKEARLSGKGAEHGRGDRDMLSQFFELTAKNPSLPPWCVTAWTFSNVIAGSDSTAIIMKTVWYNLLAYPETLHRLRAELLEADRVNGGLAKPFPSWKDVCDLPYLDAVIQEGLRMHPPFCLPLERVVPKGGLVIGGTFYPEGTVVGMSPYVVNRHRPTFGEDAEIWNPDRWMVSKDLKQKREAAIMTFGAGRRVCLGRHIAMLELKKIVPALVLRYETPPPLNIPSSSATVTVKVIDSTTSLFLDPPLFWRPSMEGFDGIHVPIYCFLVSHGDRHVLFDLGVRRDWDNYAPKTVDLIRHTTQCHTEQNVSEILDAHAHAAAQVKPTQPTVRSTDIEAVIWSHHHFDHIGDPSTFPESTALVVGPGVPKLCWPGYPTKSDAMVLDADIAGRAVHEINFTEHPLRIGRFDAFDYFGDGSFYLLDSPGHSVGHMTALARVTTSDGSDGDSFVFMGADACHHPGVLRPTEYLPLPAQIIPSPIRQVSAHACPGEILQRLQRNGDATEPFFDVSPVLFPDHAAALETVDKIAELDAADSIFVILAHDESIKNHIDLFPLAINEWKSKGLRSATRWLFCKDFAGAQDVGAKTQIGEGATSDIRQAKKVV
;
A
#
# COMPACT_ATOMS: atom_id res chain seq x y z
N MET A 1 49.76 95.96 -30.74
CA MET A 1 50.05 95.55 -29.35
C MET A 1 48.72 95.41 -28.67
N ASP A 2 48.32 94.16 -28.40
CA ASP A 2 47.56 93.72 -27.22
C ASP A 2 46.91 92.37 -27.52
N SER A 3 47.60 91.34 -27.04
CA SER A 3 47.23 89.93 -27.10
C SER A 3 46.33 89.58 -25.93
N SER A 4 45.04 89.37 -26.17
CA SER A 4 44.14 88.70 -25.23
C SER A 4 43.84 87.28 -25.73
N LEU A 5 44.59 86.31 -25.23
CA LEU A 5 44.32 84.88 -25.37
C LEU A 5 43.09 84.51 -24.53
N SER A 6 41.98 84.20 -25.18
CA SER A 6 40.80 83.59 -24.55
C SER A 6 41.02 82.08 -24.38
N LEU A 7 41.06 81.60 -23.13
CA LEU A 7 41.02 80.18 -22.77
C LEU A 7 39.66 79.56 -23.17
N PRO A 8 39.62 78.35 -23.76
CA PRO A 8 38.37 77.62 -23.96
C PRO A 8 37.82 77.14 -22.62
N GLN A 9 36.55 77.42 -22.34
CA GLN A 9 35.81 76.89 -21.20
C GLN A 9 35.75 75.35 -21.29
N LEU A 10 36.48 74.68 -20.40
CA LEU A 10 36.28 73.26 -20.09
C LEU A 10 34.85 73.09 -19.59
N HIS A 11 33.99 72.51 -20.43
CA HIS A 11 32.67 72.05 -20.02
C HIS A 11 32.88 70.97 -18.96
N GLY A 12 32.71 71.34 -17.69
CA GLY A 12 32.74 70.41 -16.57
C GLY A 12 31.73 69.30 -16.81
N ILE A 13 32.20 68.05 -16.81
CA ILE A 13 31.34 66.88 -16.82
C ILE A 13 30.55 66.90 -15.51
N HIS A 14 29.33 67.44 -15.54
CA HIS A 14 28.40 67.38 -14.42
C HIS A 14 27.92 65.93 -14.27
N ILE A 15 28.69 65.10 -13.56
CA ILE A 15 28.23 63.79 -13.14
C ILE A 15 27.16 64.02 -12.08
N SER A 16 25.91 63.68 -12.41
CA SER A 16 24.79 63.76 -11.48
C SER A 16 25.15 63.04 -10.16
N PRO A 17 24.87 63.64 -8.98
CA PRO A 17 25.09 63.00 -7.68
C PRO A 17 24.46 61.60 -7.57
N LEU A 18 23.37 61.36 -8.31
CA LEU A 18 22.71 60.06 -8.39
C LEU A 18 23.59 59.00 -9.08
N LEU A 19 24.32 59.37 -10.13
CA LEU A 19 25.24 58.47 -10.84
C LEU A 19 26.47 58.13 -9.98
N LEU A 20 26.95 59.08 -9.17
CA LEU A 20 28.06 58.84 -8.24
C LEU A 20 27.65 57.91 -7.09
N ILE A 21 26.46 58.12 -6.52
CA ILE A 21 25.88 57.21 -5.50
C ILE A 21 25.66 55.82 -6.10
N LEU A 22 25.09 55.72 -7.29
CA LEU A 22 24.89 54.45 -7.98
C LEU A 22 26.23 53.74 -8.25
N GLY A 23 27.24 54.47 -8.72
CA GLY A 23 28.59 53.94 -8.95
C GLY A 23 29.26 53.40 -7.68
N LEU A 24 29.12 54.12 -6.55
CA LEU A 24 29.62 53.66 -5.24
C LEU A 24 28.87 52.42 -4.75
N LEU A 25 27.55 52.36 -4.92
CA LEU A 25 26.74 51.20 -4.55
C LEU A 25 27.11 49.96 -5.37
N VAL A 26 27.27 50.12 -6.69
CA VAL A 26 27.68 49.03 -7.60
C VAL A 26 29.09 48.55 -7.28
N SER A 27 30.04 49.47 -7.05
CA SER A 27 31.42 49.12 -6.69
C SER A 27 31.50 48.43 -5.33
N GLY A 28 30.73 48.91 -4.34
CA GLY A 28 30.61 48.28 -3.03
C GLY A 28 30.01 46.87 -3.10
N ALA A 29 28.95 46.70 -3.90
CA ALA A 29 28.34 45.39 -4.15
C ALA A 29 29.31 44.43 -4.87
N ALA A 30 30.03 44.90 -5.89
CA ALA A 30 31.03 44.10 -6.61
C ALA A 30 32.18 43.66 -5.70
N LEU A 31 32.71 44.58 -4.87
CA LEU A 31 33.76 44.24 -3.89
C LEU A 31 33.25 43.24 -2.84
N HIS A 32 32.01 43.39 -2.38
CA HIS A 32 31.38 42.43 -1.47
C HIS A 32 31.26 41.05 -2.10
N LEU A 33 30.72 40.96 -3.32
CA LEU A 33 30.58 39.71 -4.08
C LEU A 33 31.93 39.05 -4.35
N PHE A 34 32.95 39.84 -4.72
CA PHE A 34 34.31 39.34 -4.94
C PHE A 34 34.91 38.76 -3.65
N ARG A 35 34.80 39.47 -2.51
CA ARG A 35 35.29 38.98 -1.20
C ARG A 35 34.60 37.68 -0.79
N VAL A 36 33.29 37.61 -0.95
CA VAL A 36 32.49 36.43 -0.65
C VAL A 36 32.89 35.25 -1.55
N TRP A 37 33.07 35.49 -2.85
CA TRP A 37 33.52 34.47 -3.79
C TRP A 37 34.92 33.96 -3.43
N TRP A 38 35.89 34.87 -3.28
CA TRP A 38 37.33 34.60 -3.07
C TRP A 38 37.58 33.69 -1.87
N ARG A 39 36.87 33.94 -0.77
CA ARG A 39 37.02 33.23 0.50
C ARG A 39 36.83 31.72 0.40
N LEU A 40 35.95 31.25 -0.50
CA LEU A 40 35.63 29.83 -0.69
C LEU A 40 35.76 29.41 -2.17
N ARG A 41 36.64 30.08 -2.94
CA ARG A 41 36.78 29.88 -4.40
C ARG A 41 37.27 28.48 -4.78
N TYR A 42 38.00 27.81 -3.89
CA TYR A 42 38.57 26.49 -4.09
C TYR A 42 37.55 25.36 -3.86
N ILE A 43 36.38 25.69 -3.33
CA ILE A 43 35.30 24.72 -3.12
C ILE A 43 34.44 24.66 -4.39
N PRO A 44 34.29 23.48 -5.02
CA PRO A 44 33.49 23.32 -6.22
C PRO A 44 32.00 23.49 -5.92
N GLY A 45 31.19 23.76 -6.94
CA GLY A 45 29.75 23.88 -6.82
C GLY A 45 29.12 24.71 -7.94
N PRO A 46 27.78 24.74 -7.99
CA PRO A 46 27.04 25.49 -9.00
C PRO A 46 27.46 26.95 -9.08
N PHE A 47 27.42 27.54 -10.28
CA PHE A 47 27.91 28.90 -10.50
C PHE A 47 27.21 29.94 -9.62
N TRP A 48 25.87 29.97 -9.61
CA TRP A 48 25.09 30.96 -8.86
C TRP A 48 25.21 30.81 -7.33
N ALA A 49 25.40 29.58 -6.84
CA ALA A 49 25.62 29.28 -5.44
C ALA A 49 26.88 29.96 -4.88
N LYS A 50 27.84 30.33 -5.73
CA LYS A 50 29.04 31.06 -5.30
C LYS A 50 28.77 32.52 -4.93
N PHE A 51 27.66 33.10 -5.41
CA PHE A 51 27.37 34.53 -5.31
C PHE A 51 26.07 34.86 -4.57
N THR A 52 25.07 33.97 -4.60
CA THR A 52 23.77 34.24 -3.98
C THR A 52 23.14 33.02 -3.30
N ASN A 53 22.30 33.26 -2.28
CA ASN A 53 21.44 32.25 -1.67
C ASN A 53 20.16 31.98 -2.48
N VAL A 54 19.87 32.79 -3.52
CA VAL A 54 18.65 32.63 -4.33
C VAL A 54 18.57 31.23 -4.93
N GLN A 55 19.69 30.65 -5.36
CA GLN A 55 19.70 29.31 -5.93
C GLN A 55 19.20 28.24 -4.94
N ARG A 56 19.67 28.24 -3.68
CA ARG A 56 19.19 27.30 -2.66
C ARG A 56 17.74 27.56 -2.23
N VAL A 57 17.27 28.80 -2.30
CA VAL A 57 15.83 29.13 -2.13
C VAL A 57 15.01 28.46 -3.23
N LEU A 58 15.42 28.61 -4.49
CA LEU A 58 14.72 28.00 -5.62
C LEU A 58 14.68 26.47 -5.50
N TRP A 59 15.77 25.84 -5.06
CA TRP A 59 15.82 24.39 -4.86
C TRP A 59 14.79 23.87 -3.86
N VAL A 60 14.55 24.59 -2.75
CA VAL A 60 13.55 24.14 -1.78
C VAL A 60 12.12 24.44 -2.22
N THR A 61 11.91 25.44 -3.08
CA THR A 61 10.58 25.73 -3.63
C THR A 61 10.08 24.69 -4.63
N THR A 62 10.95 23.84 -5.18
CA THR A 62 10.52 22.75 -6.10
C THR A 62 9.91 21.56 -5.37
N GLY A 63 10.07 21.45 -4.05
CA GLY A 63 9.75 20.23 -3.30
C GLY A 63 10.77 19.08 -3.49
N ARG A 64 11.72 19.22 -4.42
CA ARG A 64 12.69 18.17 -4.83
C ARG A 64 14.13 18.51 -4.44
N SER A 65 14.32 19.36 -3.42
CA SER A 65 15.66 19.82 -3.00
C SER A 65 16.65 18.68 -2.68
N HIS A 66 16.15 17.57 -2.15
CA HIS A 66 16.97 16.41 -1.77
C HIS A 66 17.57 15.70 -2.99
N GLU A 67 16.79 15.52 -4.05
CA GLU A 67 17.28 15.00 -5.34
C GLU A 67 18.26 15.96 -6.01
N ILE A 68 17.98 17.27 -5.96
CA ILE A 68 18.90 18.29 -6.49
C ILE A 68 20.23 18.26 -5.72
N HIS A 69 20.20 18.15 -4.39
CA HIS A 69 21.41 18.05 -3.59
C HIS A 69 22.22 16.79 -3.95
N GLN A 70 21.54 15.65 -4.16
CA GLN A 70 22.17 14.42 -4.60
C GLN A 70 22.87 14.59 -5.96
N ALA A 71 22.15 15.06 -6.97
CA ALA A 71 22.71 15.30 -8.32
C ALA A 71 23.87 16.31 -8.31
N VAL A 72 23.79 17.33 -7.44
CA VAL A 72 24.87 18.30 -7.24
C VAL A 72 26.10 17.64 -6.62
N HIS A 73 25.93 16.75 -5.63
CA HIS A 73 27.05 15.99 -5.06
C HIS A 73 27.64 14.97 -6.05
N GLU A 74 26.82 14.30 -6.86
CA GLU A 74 27.29 13.43 -7.95
C GLU A 74 28.15 14.20 -8.96
N LYS A 75 27.78 15.45 -9.27
CA LYS A 75 28.52 16.29 -10.22
C LYS A 75 29.81 16.91 -9.67
N TYR A 76 29.80 17.36 -8.42
CA TYR A 76 30.89 18.18 -7.86
C TYR A 76 31.72 17.48 -6.78
N GLY A 77 31.32 16.27 -6.35
CA GLY A 77 32.03 15.45 -5.36
C GLY A 77 31.51 15.60 -3.93
N GLU A 78 32.32 15.15 -2.97
CA GLU A 78 31.90 15.04 -1.56
C GLU A 78 31.84 16.38 -0.80
N VAL A 79 32.44 17.44 -1.33
CA VAL A 79 32.49 18.79 -0.73
C VAL A 79 31.97 19.80 -1.75
N VAL A 80 30.79 20.38 -1.50
CA VAL A 80 30.13 21.24 -2.49
C VAL A 80 29.60 22.54 -1.89
N ARG A 81 29.88 23.66 -2.55
CA ARG A 81 29.38 24.99 -2.19
C ARG A 81 27.93 25.15 -2.66
N PHE A 82 26.99 25.15 -1.73
CA PHE A 82 25.55 25.35 -1.99
C PHE A 82 25.14 26.81 -1.88
N ALA A 83 25.94 27.64 -1.22
CA ALA A 83 25.69 29.06 -1.08
C ALA A 83 26.99 29.84 -0.84
N PRO A 84 26.94 31.18 -0.85
CA PRO A 84 28.16 31.99 -0.81
C PRO A 84 28.96 31.79 0.48
N ASN A 85 28.30 31.37 1.57
CA ASN A 85 28.93 31.03 2.83
C ASN A 85 28.47 29.65 3.38
N MET A 86 27.92 28.77 2.53
CA MET A 86 27.44 27.44 2.95
C MET A 86 28.03 26.32 2.09
N VAL A 87 28.60 25.32 2.75
CA VAL A 87 29.18 24.12 2.14
C VAL A 87 28.46 22.87 2.65
N SER A 88 28.04 22.02 1.70
CA SER A 88 27.48 20.71 1.95
C SER A 88 28.57 19.64 1.86
N LEU A 89 28.58 18.70 2.79
CA LEU A 89 29.47 17.54 2.84
C LEU A 89 28.66 16.25 2.69
N ALA A 90 29.23 15.23 2.03
CA ALA A 90 28.56 13.95 1.77
C ALA A 90 29.21 12.72 2.42
N ASN A 91 30.50 12.80 2.79
CA ASN A 91 31.22 11.62 3.29
C ASN A 91 30.91 11.33 4.78
N PRO A 92 30.32 10.16 5.13
CA PRO A 92 29.93 9.82 6.50
C PRO A 92 31.12 9.66 7.45
N SER A 93 32.34 9.39 6.96
CA SER A 93 33.55 9.31 7.81
C SER A 93 33.88 10.61 8.53
N TRP A 94 33.32 11.74 8.05
CA TRP A 94 33.52 13.07 8.63
C TRP A 94 32.44 13.46 9.65
N ILE A 95 31.41 12.62 9.87
CA ILE A 95 30.36 12.87 10.86
C ILE A 95 30.94 13.17 12.25
N PRO A 96 31.91 12.41 12.79
CA PRO A 96 32.47 12.70 14.11
C PRO A 96 33.24 14.02 14.19
N GLN A 97 33.77 14.50 13.05
CA GLN A 97 34.49 15.77 12.96
C GLN A 97 33.53 16.96 13.00
N LEU A 98 32.42 16.90 12.25
CA LEU A 98 31.42 17.99 12.16
C LEU A 98 30.37 17.96 13.29
N TYR A 99 29.98 16.76 13.73
CA TYR A 99 28.95 16.53 14.75
C TYR A 99 29.51 15.74 15.94
N PRO A 100 30.46 16.31 16.71
CA PRO A 100 31.08 15.61 17.82
C PRO A 100 30.12 15.38 18.99
N ILE A 101 30.47 14.41 19.85
CA ILE A 101 29.78 14.14 21.13
C ILE A 101 30.14 15.21 22.19
N ARG A 102 31.39 15.69 22.17
CA ARG A 102 31.86 16.83 22.98
C ARG A 102 31.15 18.13 22.57
N PRO A 103 31.26 19.23 23.36
CA PRO A 103 30.76 20.54 22.93
C PRO A 103 31.19 20.83 21.49
N GLY A 104 30.19 20.91 20.61
CA GLY A 104 30.39 20.96 19.18
C GLY A 104 30.28 22.38 18.64
N PHE A 105 30.16 22.48 17.32
CA PHE A 105 30.02 23.76 16.66
C PHE A 105 28.60 24.32 16.82
N PRO A 106 28.43 25.66 16.93
CA PRO A 106 27.12 26.27 17.03
C PRO A 106 26.24 25.95 15.82
N LYS A 107 24.93 25.81 16.05
CA LYS A 107 23.93 25.69 14.99
C LYS A 107 23.83 26.98 14.16
N GLY A 108 23.65 26.84 12.85
CA GLY A 108 23.47 27.95 11.90
C GLY A 108 22.17 28.76 12.12
N ASN A 109 22.05 29.91 11.46
CA ASN A 109 20.84 30.74 11.51
C ASN A 109 19.61 30.04 10.91
N PHE A 110 19.80 29.01 10.08
CA PHE A 110 18.76 28.08 9.61
C PHE A 110 17.78 27.67 10.72
N TYR A 111 18.28 27.34 11.91
CA TYR A 111 17.40 26.85 12.97
C TYR A 111 16.54 27.93 13.61
N ARG A 112 16.95 29.20 13.55
CA ARG A 112 16.18 30.33 14.08
C ARG A 112 14.88 30.53 13.30
N THR A 113 14.87 30.23 12.00
CA THR A 113 13.66 30.35 11.17
C THR A 113 12.59 29.34 11.59
N LEU A 114 13.00 28.19 12.14
CA LEU A 114 12.14 27.11 12.65
C LEU A 114 11.65 27.30 14.09
N MET A 115 11.89 28.47 14.70
CA MET A 115 11.30 28.82 15.99
C MET A 115 9.88 29.32 15.77
N PRO A 116 8.86 28.69 16.37
CA PRO A 116 7.51 29.23 16.32
C PRO A 116 7.50 30.56 17.08
N TYR A 117 6.71 31.51 16.57
CA TYR A 117 6.69 32.89 17.07
C TYR A 117 5.27 33.27 17.48
N THR A 118 5.12 33.88 18.66
CA THR A 118 3.88 34.54 19.04
C THR A 118 4.11 36.00 19.39
N ARG A 119 3.11 36.85 19.17
CA ARG A 119 3.18 38.28 19.49
C ARG A 119 3.36 38.55 21.00
N LYS A 120 2.81 37.68 21.86
CA LYS A 120 2.82 37.87 23.33
C LYS A 120 4.09 37.31 23.98
N SER A 121 4.65 36.23 23.47
CA SER A 121 5.80 35.52 24.09
C SER A 121 7.06 35.47 23.23
N GLY A 122 7.06 36.07 22.04
CA GLY A 122 8.20 36.10 21.13
C GLY A 122 8.48 34.75 20.46
N ALA A 123 9.73 34.56 20.00
CA ALA A 123 10.19 33.29 19.45
C ALA A 123 10.40 32.27 20.58
N LEU A 124 9.83 31.07 20.44
CA LEU A 124 9.92 30.01 21.45
C LEU A 124 11.14 29.10 21.17
N PRO A 125 12.21 29.16 21.99
CA PRO A 125 13.34 28.26 21.85
C PRO A 125 12.97 26.86 22.34
N ALA A 126 13.23 25.86 21.51
CA ALA A 126 13.05 24.44 21.78
C ALA A 126 14.38 23.68 21.67
N VAL A 127 14.42 22.43 22.17
CA VAL A 127 15.62 21.58 22.16
C VAL A 127 16.21 21.45 20.76
N PHE A 128 15.36 21.30 19.74
CA PHE A 128 15.78 21.14 18.36
C PHE A 128 16.37 22.43 17.76
N ASN A 129 15.72 23.57 17.92
CA ASN A 129 16.05 24.78 17.15
C ASN A 129 16.95 25.77 17.91
N THR A 130 17.14 25.61 19.22
CA THR A 130 18.00 26.50 20.00
C THR A 130 19.47 26.37 19.59
N ARG A 131 20.10 27.53 19.36
CA ARG A 131 21.51 27.67 18.97
C ARG A 131 22.44 27.86 20.17
N ASP A 132 21.91 28.38 21.26
CA ASP A 132 22.61 28.55 22.53
C ASP A 132 22.83 27.16 23.16
N GLU A 133 24.10 26.77 23.33
CA GLU A 133 24.50 25.48 23.90
C GLU A 133 24.19 25.37 25.39
N GLU A 134 24.28 26.47 26.14
CA GLU A 134 23.97 26.47 27.58
C GLU A 134 22.47 26.38 27.80
N LEU A 135 21.67 27.16 27.04
CA LEU A 135 20.22 27.02 27.07
C LEU A 135 19.80 25.62 26.63
N HIS A 136 20.40 25.07 25.56
CA HIS A 136 20.13 23.71 25.11
C HIS A 136 20.40 22.68 26.22
N LYS A 137 21.58 22.75 26.85
CA LYS A 137 21.94 21.87 27.96
C LYS A 137 20.93 22.00 29.10
N LYS A 138 20.56 23.24 29.47
CA LYS A 138 19.60 23.53 30.54
C LYS A 138 18.23 22.92 30.30
N ILE A 139 17.71 23.00 29.06
CA ILE A 139 16.35 22.49 28.74
C ILE A 139 16.32 21.03 28.29
N LYS A 140 17.42 20.45 27.79
CA LYS A 140 17.50 19.04 27.35
C LYS A 140 17.79 18.10 28.51
N THR A 141 18.74 18.45 29.38
CA THR A 141 19.25 17.55 30.44
C THR A 141 18.13 16.97 31.33
N PRO A 142 17.14 17.76 31.79
CA PRO A 142 16.10 17.24 32.68
C PRO A 142 15.19 16.20 32.03
N ILE A 143 14.89 16.35 30.73
CA ILE A 143 13.95 15.48 30.01
C ILE A 143 14.64 14.30 29.32
N ALA A 144 15.95 14.36 29.09
CA ALA A 144 16.65 13.33 28.33
C ALA A 144 16.48 11.90 28.90
N PRO A 145 16.48 11.67 30.22
CA PRO A 145 16.20 10.36 30.78
C PRO A 145 14.83 9.81 30.37
N LEU A 146 13.80 10.65 30.18
CA LEU A 146 12.45 10.20 29.81
C LEU A 146 12.41 9.50 28.44
N PHE A 147 13.42 9.73 27.59
CA PHE A 147 13.51 9.15 26.25
C PHE A 147 14.60 8.07 26.15
N SER A 148 15.15 7.60 27.28
CA SER A 148 16.00 6.42 27.27
C SER A 148 15.18 5.18 26.90
N LEU A 149 15.86 4.12 26.42
CA LEU A 149 15.19 2.85 26.14
C LEU A 149 14.41 2.35 27.37
N SER A 150 15.04 2.37 28.56
CA SER A 150 14.42 1.92 29.82
C SER A 150 13.13 2.65 30.20
N ASN A 151 12.99 3.93 29.84
CA ASN A 151 11.77 4.71 30.09
C ASN A 151 10.81 4.71 28.90
N THR A 152 11.27 4.27 27.72
CA THR A 152 10.43 4.09 26.53
C THR A 152 9.68 2.77 26.58
N LEU A 153 10.29 1.67 27.06
CA LEU A 153 9.63 0.36 27.11
C LEU A 153 8.31 0.34 27.90
N PRO A 154 8.18 1.00 29.06
CA PRO A 154 6.89 1.10 29.75
C PRO A 154 5.78 1.76 28.93
N LEU A 155 6.13 2.55 27.90
CA LEU A 155 5.18 3.21 27.01
C LEU A 155 4.60 2.28 25.94
N GLU A 156 5.13 1.06 25.81
CA GLU A 156 4.70 0.05 24.84
C GLU A 156 3.19 -0.22 24.89
N VAL A 157 2.60 -0.24 26.08
CA VAL A 157 1.15 -0.44 26.28
C VAL A 157 0.29 0.57 25.52
N PHE A 158 0.79 1.80 25.31
CA PHE A 158 0.08 2.82 24.55
C PHE A 158 0.21 2.60 23.04
N VAL A 159 1.33 2.03 22.59
CA VAL A 159 1.50 1.61 21.20
C VAL A 159 0.52 0.46 20.91
N ASP A 160 0.44 -0.55 21.79
CA ASP A 160 -0.50 -1.68 21.65
C ASP A 160 -1.96 -1.24 21.56
N LYS A 161 -2.38 -0.36 22.46
CA LYS A 161 -3.74 0.21 22.43
C LYS A 161 -4.03 0.94 21.12
N THR A 162 -3.03 1.56 20.50
CA THR A 162 -3.20 2.28 19.23
C THR A 162 -3.20 1.32 18.04
N ILE A 163 -2.36 0.26 18.07
CA ILE A 163 -2.37 -0.80 17.03
C ILE A 163 -3.74 -1.47 17.00
N MET A 164 -4.30 -1.80 18.18
CA MET A 164 -5.63 -2.39 18.29
C MET A 164 -6.72 -1.58 17.58
N ILE A 165 -6.74 -0.27 17.80
CA ILE A 165 -7.73 0.61 17.13
C ILE A 165 -7.45 0.70 15.64
N MET A 166 -6.18 0.80 15.24
CA MET A 166 -5.84 0.81 13.82
C MET A 166 -6.37 -0.45 13.14
N THR A 167 -6.05 -1.63 13.66
CA THR A 167 -6.51 -2.90 13.08
C THR A 167 -8.03 -3.02 13.12
N GLU A 168 -8.70 -2.63 14.20
CA GLU A 168 -10.18 -2.64 14.28
C GLU A 168 -10.80 -1.74 13.19
N GLN A 169 -10.25 -0.55 12.98
CA GLN A 169 -10.75 0.36 11.95
C GLN A 169 -10.46 -0.12 10.54
N LEU A 170 -9.28 -0.72 10.30
CA LEU A 170 -8.94 -1.31 9.02
C LEU A 170 -9.86 -2.48 8.69
N ASP A 171 -10.07 -3.39 9.63
CA ASP A 171 -10.93 -4.56 9.48
C ASP A 171 -12.38 -4.14 9.20
N LYS A 172 -12.90 -3.24 10.03
CA LYS A 172 -14.28 -2.75 9.91
C LYS A 172 -14.55 -2.03 8.59
N ARG A 173 -13.58 -1.27 8.07
CA ARG A 173 -13.79 -0.38 6.92
C ARG A 173 -13.42 -1.01 5.59
N PHE A 174 -12.38 -1.84 5.57
CA PHE A 174 -11.73 -2.24 4.32
C PHE A 174 -11.70 -3.75 4.09
N VAL A 175 -11.64 -4.59 5.13
CA VAL A 175 -11.58 -6.06 4.91
C VAL A 175 -12.87 -6.58 4.27
N GLY A 176 -14.05 -6.11 4.71
CA GLY A 176 -15.33 -6.55 4.13
C GLY A 176 -15.78 -5.86 2.86
N SER A 177 -15.36 -4.60 2.65
CA SER A 177 -15.69 -3.85 1.45
C SER A 177 -14.68 -4.07 0.32
N GLN A 178 -13.45 -4.49 0.68
CA GLN A 178 -12.30 -4.65 -0.21
C GLN A 178 -12.04 -3.41 -1.08
N VAL A 179 -12.34 -2.24 -0.51
CA VAL A 179 -12.03 -0.95 -1.12
C VAL A 179 -10.55 -0.65 -0.88
N THR A 180 -9.83 -0.36 -1.96
CA THR A 180 -8.46 0.14 -1.89
C THR A 180 -8.41 1.44 -1.09
N PHE A 181 -7.47 1.55 -0.15
CA PHE A 181 -7.33 2.74 0.70
C PHE A 181 -5.88 3.18 0.80
N ASP A 182 -5.68 4.46 1.10
CA ASP A 182 -4.34 5.04 1.28
C ASP A 182 -3.76 4.66 2.65
N LEU A 183 -3.01 3.56 2.71
CA LEU A 183 -2.30 3.12 3.92
C LEU A 183 -1.35 4.20 4.48
N SER A 184 -0.79 5.07 3.64
CA SER A 184 0.08 6.15 4.09
C SER A 184 -0.66 7.11 5.03
N ASN A 185 -1.92 7.45 4.73
CA ASN A 185 -2.73 8.27 5.65
C ASN A 185 -2.98 7.56 6.98
N TRP A 186 -3.26 6.25 6.96
CA TRP A 186 -3.46 5.48 8.19
C TRP A 186 -2.21 5.36 9.06
N LEU A 187 -1.03 5.20 8.46
CA LEU A 187 0.25 5.24 9.18
C LEU A 187 0.52 6.63 9.79
N GLN A 188 0.10 7.70 9.11
CA GLN A 188 0.14 9.05 9.66
C GLN A 188 -0.80 9.19 10.86
N TYR A 189 -2.04 8.74 10.73
CA TYR A 189 -3.04 8.77 11.81
C TYR A 189 -2.56 7.99 13.04
N PHE A 190 -1.99 6.81 12.81
CA PHE A 190 -1.37 5.98 13.84
C PHE A 190 -0.30 6.74 14.63
N ALA A 191 0.71 7.30 13.95
CA ALA A 191 1.81 8.01 14.64
C ALA A 191 1.33 9.26 15.40
N PHE A 192 0.28 9.93 14.91
CA PHE A 192 -0.34 11.04 15.63
C PHE A 192 -1.06 10.55 16.90
N ASP A 193 -1.90 9.52 16.80
CA ASP A 193 -2.62 8.99 17.95
C ASP A 193 -1.71 8.33 18.99
N VAL A 194 -0.60 7.68 18.58
CA VAL A 194 0.44 7.21 19.52
C VAL A 194 0.99 8.39 20.32
N MET A 195 1.47 9.44 19.65
CA MET A 195 2.07 10.58 20.35
C MET A 195 1.07 11.37 21.19
N GLY A 196 -0.20 11.46 20.77
CA GLY A 196 -1.27 12.01 21.60
C GLY A 196 -1.44 11.22 22.89
N THR A 197 -1.46 9.89 22.79
CA THR A 197 -1.57 8.97 23.93
C THR A 197 -0.35 9.08 24.85
N LEU A 198 0.87 9.08 24.31
CA LEU A 198 2.10 9.21 25.10
C LEU A 198 2.22 10.57 25.82
N THR A 199 1.78 11.64 25.17
CA THR A 199 1.95 13.00 25.69
C THR A 199 0.83 13.39 26.66
N PHE A 200 -0.41 12.96 26.40
CA PHE A 200 -1.60 13.44 27.10
C PHE A 200 -2.44 12.33 27.77
N SER A 201 -2.06 11.05 27.67
CA SER A 201 -2.90 9.89 27.99
C SER A 201 -4.23 9.89 27.20
N LYS A 202 -4.27 10.52 26.03
CA LYS A 202 -5.48 10.66 25.22
C LYS A 202 -5.14 10.69 23.72
N ARG A 203 -5.77 9.81 22.94
CA ARG A 203 -5.74 9.85 21.47
C ARG A 203 -6.41 11.13 20.95
N TYR A 204 -5.97 11.62 19.80
CA TYR A 204 -6.65 12.74 19.14
C TYR A 204 -7.92 12.28 18.42
N GLY A 205 -7.96 11.02 18.00
CA GLY A 205 -9.09 10.39 17.33
C GLY A 205 -8.94 10.32 15.81
N PHE A 206 -7.70 10.32 15.30
CA PHE A 206 -7.46 10.24 13.85
C PHE A 206 -7.88 8.88 13.31
N LEU A 207 -7.53 7.79 13.99
CA LEU A 207 -7.87 6.43 13.55
C LEU A 207 -9.38 6.21 13.55
N GLU A 208 -10.07 6.57 14.63
CA GLU A 208 -11.52 6.39 14.75
C GLU A 208 -12.29 7.19 13.67
N GLN A 209 -11.82 8.39 13.32
CA GLN A 209 -12.47 9.23 12.31
C GLN A 209 -12.00 8.96 10.87
N GLY A 210 -10.82 8.36 10.69
CA GLY A 210 -10.21 8.12 9.39
C GLY A 210 -9.86 9.39 8.61
N LYS A 211 -9.61 10.52 9.29
CA LYS A 211 -9.36 11.84 8.66
C LYS A 211 -8.45 12.73 9.50
N ASP A 212 -7.99 13.84 8.91
CA ASP A 212 -7.25 14.88 9.63
C ASP A 212 -8.13 15.56 10.70
N VAL A 213 -7.78 15.36 11.98
CA VAL A 213 -8.52 15.90 13.11
C VAL A 213 -8.00 17.29 13.46
N ASN A 214 -8.90 18.26 13.59
CA ASN A 214 -8.58 19.66 13.90
C ASN A 214 -7.61 20.34 12.90
N ASP A 215 -7.56 19.87 11.65
CA ASP A 215 -6.69 20.43 10.59
C ASP A 215 -5.19 20.43 10.97
N MET A 216 -4.78 19.45 11.78
CA MET A 216 -3.43 19.37 12.34
C MET A 216 -2.40 19.05 11.26
N LEU A 217 -2.66 18.06 10.41
CA LEU A 217 -1.72 17.65 9.36
C LEU A 217 -1.53 18.77 8.34
N ASN A 218 -2.63 19.31 7.84
CA ASN A 218 -2.59 20.43 6.87
C ASN A 218 -1.86 21.66 7.45
N THR A 219 -2.08 21.98 8.73
CA THR A 219 -1.34 23.07 9.40
C THR A 219 0.18 22.83 9.42
N ILE A 220 0.64 21.60 9.66
CA ILE A 220 2.07 21.26 9.65
C ILE A 220 2.65 21.43 8.25
N TRP A 221 1.95 20.96 7.22
CA TRP A 221 2.37 21.11 5.82
C TRP A 221 2.51 22.57 5.40
N GLU A 222 1.50 23.39 5.70
CA GLU A 222 1.54 24.84 5.42
C GLU A 222 2.68 25.53 6.18
N TYR A 223 2.94 25.12 7.42
CA TYR A 223 4.08 25.61 8.19
C TYR A 223 5.41 25.30 7.51
N MET A 224 5.64 24.04 7.11
CA MET A 224 6.89 23.61 6.48
C MET A 224 7.11 24.26 5.11
N LYS A 225 6.05 24.38 4.28
CA LYS A 225 6.12 25.06 2.97
C LYS A 225 6.54 26.53 3.11
N ARG A 226 6.05 27.23 4.13
CA ARG A 226 6.40 28.64 4.39
C ARG A 226 7.77 28.80 5.03
N ALA A 227 8.14 27.90 5.95
CA ALA A 227 9.41 27.97 6.65
C ALA A 227 10.60 27.58 5.75
N SER A 228 10.42 26.62 4.85
CA SER A 228 11.51 26.05 4.05
C SER A 228 12.29 27.11 3.24
N PRO A 229 11.68 28.01 2.44
CA PRO A 229 12.43 29.08 1.75
C PRO A 229 13.19 30.00 2.71
N MET A 230 12.58 30.34 3.84
CA MET A 230 13.18 31.23 4.84
C MET A 230 14.41 30.61 5.49
N THR A 231 14.43 29.30 5.68
CA THR A 231 15.59 28.58 6.21
C THR A 231 16.83 28.72 5.32
N GLN A 232 16.64 29.00 4.02
CA GLN A 232 17.72 29.18 3.05
C GLN A 232 18.25 30.63 3.00
N ILE A 233 17.46 31.60 3.47
CA ILE A 233 17.80 33.03 3.58
C ILE A 233 17.42 33.61 4.96
N PRO A 234 18.04 33.15 6.07
CA PRO A 234 17.54 33.45 7.41
C PRO A 234 17.46 34.94 7.79
N TRP A 235 18.31 35.79 7.20
CA TRP A 235 18.29 37.23 7.46
C TRP A 235 17.01 37.90 6.93
N PHE A 236 16.41 37.36 5.87
CA PHE A 236 15.18 37.89 5.30
C PHE A 236 13.95 37.54 6.16
N ASP A 237 13.97 36.40 6.84
CA ASP A 237 12.91 35.97 7.76
C ASP A 237 12.68 36.99 8.90
N GLU A 238 13.76 37.61 9.39
CA GLU A 238 13.70 38.63 10.44
C GLU A 238 12.99 39.91 9.98
N ILE A 239 13.16 40.28 8.72
CA ILE A 239 12.55 41.46 8.12
C ILE A 239 11.10 41.17 7.72
N TRP A 240 10.84 40.00 7.14
CA TRP A 240 9.58 39.69 6.46
C TRP A 240 8.56 38.98 7.36
N ASN A 241 8.94 37.94 8.10
CA ASN A 241 7.97 37.14 8.88
C ASN A 241 7.98 37.46 10.37
N LYS A 242 9.14 37.85 10.92
CA LYS A 242 9.32 38.07 12.37
C LYS A 242 9.32 39.55 12.77
N ASN A 243 8.89 40.43 11.88
CA ASN A 243 8.67 41.84 12.16
C ASN A 243 7.26 42.06 12.75
N ALA A 244 7.18 42.77 13.87
CA ALA A 244 5.93 43.08 14.57
C ALA A 244 4.89 43.79 13.69
N PHE A 245 5.33 44.60 12.72
CA PHE A 245 4.45 45.29 11.77
C PHE A 245 3.79 44.31 10.79
N ILE A 246 4.58 43.47 10.11
CA ILE A 246 4.04 42.49 9.14
C ILE A 246 3.24 41.38 9.85
N ALA A 247 3.63 40.99 11.07
CA ALA A 247 2.88 40.07 11.92
C ALA A 247 1.49 40.59 12.33
N THR A 248 1.17 41.87 12.07
CA THR A 248 -0.18 42.43 12.27
C THR A 248 -1.13 42.05 11.14
N PHE A 249 -0.61 41.85 9.93
CA PHE A 249 -1.40 41.56 8.73
C PHE A 249 -1.34 40.07 8.32
N ARG A 250 -0.57 39.23 9.02
CA ARG A 250 -0.40 37.80 8.73
C ARG A 250 -0.54 36.94 9.99
N LYS A 251 -1.29 35.83 9.88
CA LYS A 251 -1.33 34.79 10.92
C LYS A 251 0.08 34.19 11.09
N ALA A 252 0.61 34.22 12.31
CA ALA A 252 1.93 33.67 12.62
C ALA A 252 1.97 32.15 12.40
N THR A 253 3.13 31.67 11.93
CA THR A 253 3.43 30.25 11.70
C THR A 253 3.36 29.43 12.99
N GLY A 254 2.59 28.32 12.99
CA GLY A 254 2.48 27.37 14.11
C GLY A 254 1.42 27.68 15.17
N PHE A 255 0.56 28.70 14.95
CA PHE A 255 -0.42 29.16 15.93
C PHE A 255 -1.47 28.11 16.32
N THR A 256 -1.98 27.31 15.36
CA THR A 256 -3.03 26.32 15.63
C THR A 256 -2.52 25.20 16.56
N ILE A 257 -1.33 24.67 16.31
CA ILE A 257 -0.72 23.62 17.13
C ILE A 257 -0.32 24.16 18.50
N LEU A 258 0.24 25.37 18.57
CA LEU A 258 0.50 26.03 19.86
C LEU A 258 -0.79 26.28 20.65
N GLY A 259 -1.89 26.62 19.97
CA GLY A 259 -3.22 26.76 20.59
C GLY A 259 -3.74 25.43 21.16
N LEU A 260 -3.58 24.34 20.42
CA LEU A 260 -3.90 23.00 20.87
C LEU A 260 -3.08 22.60 22.10
N VAL A 261 -1.76 22.78 22.04
CA VAL A 261 -0.83 22.53 23.15
C VAL A 261 -1.21 23.37 24.37
N ALA A 262 -1.51 24.65 24.18
CA ALA A 262 -1.93 25.54 25.26
C ALA A 262 -3.24 25.06 25.92
N LYS A 263 -4.20 24.59 25.13
CA LYS A 263 -5.45 24.00 25.62
C LYS A 263 -5.17 22.77 26.50
N TYR A 264 -4.42 21.79 26.01
CA TYR A 264 -4.10 20.59 26.81
C TYR A 264 -3.32 20.90 28.09
N ILE A 265 -2.41 21.88 28.04
CA ILE A 265 -1.69 22.36 29.23
C ILE A 265 -2.65 23.00 30.23
N ALA A 266 -3.63 23.79 29.77
CA ALA A 266 -4.63 24.43 30.62
C ALA A 266 -5.56 23.39 31.27
N ASP A 267 -6.13 22.49 30.47
CA ASP A 267 -7.00 21.40 30.93
C ASP A 267 -6.29 20.56 32.01
N ARG A 268 -5.00 20.25 31.82
CA ARG A 268 -4.21 19.50 32.80
C ARG A 268 -3.95 20.28 34.09
N LYS A 269 -3.73 21.59 34.01
CA LYS A 269 -3.57 22.44 35.21
C LYS A 269 -4.87 22.47 36.02
N GLU A 270 -6.01 22.63 35.34
CA GLU A 270 -7.33 22.63 35.98
C GLU A 270 -7.66 21.30 36.65
N ALA A 271 -7.37 20.17 35.99
CA ALA A 271 -7.55 18.83 36.56
C ALA A 271 -6.72 18.61 37.84
N ARG A 272 -5.51 19.18 37.91
CA ARG A 272 -4.65 19.12 39.10
C ARG A 272 -5.14 19.99 40.24
N LEU A 273 -5.63 21.19 39.93
CA LEU A 273 -6.17 22.12 40.93
C LEU A 273 -7.48 21.63 41.54
N SER A 274 -8.30 20.93 40.77
CA SER A 274 -9.60 20.39 41.21
C SER A 274 -9.50 19.09 42.02
N GLY A 275 -8.30 18.57 42.31
CA GLY A 275 -8.09 17.33 43.07
C GLY A 275 -8.53 16.05 42.34
N LYS A 276 -9.14 16.15 41.16
CA LYS A 276 -9.58 15.02 40.32
C LYS A 276 -8.45 14.34 39.54
N GLY A 277 -7.24 14.91 39.56
CA GLY A 277 -6.11 14.49 38.73
C GLY A 277 -5.06 13.59 39.40
N ALA A 278 -5.33 13.07 40.60
CA ALA A 278 -4.39 12.28 41.39
C ALA A 278 -4.87 10.84 41.53
N GLU A 279 -4.72 10.03 40.49
CA GLU A 279 -4.42 8.60 40.60
C GLU A 279 -4.23 8.02 39.20
N HIS A 280 -2.97 7.80 38.83
CA HIS A 280 -2.61 6.93 37.73
C HIS A 280 -1.52 6.03 38.28
N GLY A 281 -1.76 4.72 38.24
CA GLY A 281 -0.82 3.70 38.71
C GLY A 281 0.53 3.82 38.00
N ARG A 282 1.52 3.02 38.42
CA ARG A 282 2.90 3.05 37.90
C ARG A 282 3.01 2.92 36.35
N GLY A 283 1.95 2.50 35.65
CA GLY A 283 1.86 2.34 34.19
C GLY A 283 1.16 3.46 33.39
N ASP A 284 0.59 4.50 34.02
CA ASP A 284 -0.22 5.52 33.33
C ASP A 284 0.40 6.94 33.36
N ARG A 285 1.73 7.04 33.50
CA ARG A 285 2.44 8.34 33.56
C ARG A 285 2.76 8.92 32.18
N ASP A 286 1.88 9.77 31.66
CA ASP A 286 2.16 10.53 30.43
C ASP A 286 3.33 11.52 30.56
N MET A 287 3.88 11.94 29.42
CA MET A 287 5.03 12.84 29.36
C MET A 287 4.70 14.25 29.88
N LEU A 288 3.49 14.76 29.69
CA LEU A 288 3.10 16.10 30.14
C LEU A 288 3.12 16.20 31.68
N SER A 289 2.62 15.18 32.38
CA SER A 289 2.69 15.07 33.84
C SER A 289 4.13 15.16 34.34
N GLN A 290 5.03 14.41 33.69
CA GLN A 290 6.44 14.36 34.02
C GLN A 290 7.15 15.69 33.73
N PHE A 291 6.80 16.38 32.64
CA PHE A 291 7.32 17.71 32.33
C PHE A 291 7.00 18.73 33.42
N PHE A 292 5.77 18.74 33.92
CA PHE A 292 5.40 19.61 35.02
C PHE A 292 6.17 19.28 36.32
N GLU A 293 6.31 18.00 36.66
CA GLU A 293 7.07 17.58 37.85
C GLU A 293 8.54 18.01 37.77
N LEU A 294 9.16 17.86 36.60
CA LEU A 294 10.54 18.32 36.36
C LEU A 294 10.66 19.83 36.52
N THR A 295 9.69 20.61 36.02
CA THR A 295 9.69 22.07 36.21
C THR A 295 9.44 22.47 37.66
N ALA A 296 8.58 21.76 38.39
CA ALA A 296 8.34 22.02 39.80
C ALA A 296 9.59 21.74 40.67
N LYS A 297 10.35 20.69 40.32
CA LYS A 297 11.61 20.32 41.00
C LYS A 297 12.79 21.20 40.63
N ASN A 298 12.72 21.96 39.54
CA ASN A 298 13.81 22.81 39.07
C ASN A 298 13.33 24.22 38.71
N PRO A 299 13.20 25.12 39.70
CA PRO A 299 12.77 26.51 39.50
C PRO A 299 13.68 27.34 38.59
N SER A 300 14.92 26.88 38.34
CA SER A 300 15.83 27.57 37.43
C SER A 300 15.41 27.45 35.97
N LEU A 301 14.53 26.49 35.64
CA LEU A 301 14.06 26.27 34.27
C LEU A 301 13.18 27.43 33.79
N PRO A 302 13.30 27.80 32.51
CA PRO A 302 12.40 28.77 31.93
C PRO A 302 10.91 28.41 32.05
N PRO A 303 10.01 29.36 32.36
CA PRO A 303 8.58 29.08 32.54
C PRO A 303 7.87 28.56 31.29
N TRP A 304 8.46 28.75 30.11
CA TRP A 304 7.93 28.25 28.83
C TRP A 304 8.40 26.82 28.47
N CYS A 305 9.23 26.18 29.29
CA CYS A 305 9.79 24.84 29.00
C CYS A 305 8.71 23.78 28.75
N VAL A 306 7.67 23.72 29.58
CA VAL A 306 6.57 22.74 29.40
C VAL A 306 5.93 22.92 28.02
N THR A 307 5.63 24.16 27.63
CA THR A 307 5.07 24.47 26.31
C THR A 307 6.02 24.05 25.18
N ALA A 308 7.31 24.36 25.31
CA ALA A 308 8.30 24.02 24.28
C ALA A 308 8.51 22.51 24.12
N TRP A 309 8.55 21.76 25.23
CA TRP A 309 8.69 20.30 25.23
C TRP A 309 7.45 19.62 24.64
N THR A 310 6.25 20.01 25.09
CA THR A 310 4.99 19.47 24.58
C THR A 310 4.81 19.78 23.09
N PHE A 311 5.07 21.01 22.65
CA PHE A 311 5.03 21.37 21.24
C PHE A 311 6.00 20.54 20.39
N SER A 312 7.21 20.31 20.90
CA SER A 312 8.22 19.49 20.21
C SER A 312 7.76 18.04 20.08
N ASN A 313 7.17 17.44 21.13
CA ASN A 313 6.66 16.07 21.07
C ASN A 313 5.58 15.90 20.01
N VAL A 314 4.57 16.78 19.99
CA VAL A 314 3.43 16.66 19.06
C VAL A 314 3.86 16.74 17.60
N ILE A 315 4.76 17.67 17.25
CA ILE A 315 5.16 17.85 15.85
C ILE A 315 6.26 16.88 15.45
N ALA A 316 7.34 16.81 16.23
CA ALA A 316 8.53 16.07 15.82
C ALA A 316 8.34 14.55 15.96
N GLY A 317 7.60 14.10 16.97
CA GLY A 317 7.40 12.66 17.24
C GLY A 317 6.47 11.99 16.23
N SER A 318 5.43 12.69 15.77
CA SER A 318 4.41 12.07 14.91
C SER A 318 4.78 12.05 13.43
N ASP A 319 5.07 13.22 12.85
CA ASP A 319 5.25 13.34 11.39
C ASP A 319 6.51 12.61 10.89
N SER A 320 7.60 12.69 11.65
CA SER A 320 8.86 12.05 11.26
C SER A 320 8.81 10.52 11.32
N THR A 321 8.17 9.96 12.35
CA THR A 321 7.96 8.51 12.47
C THR A 321 7.03 8.00 11.39
N ALA A 322 5.93 8.72 11.10
CA ALA A 322 5.02 8.38 10.02
C ALA A 322 5.71 8.33 8.65
N ILE A 323 6.59 9.28 8.33
CA ILE A 323 7.37 9.27 7.08
C ILE A 323 8.20 7.99 6.95
N ILE A 324 8.84 7.55 8.04
CA ILE A 324 9.64 6.31 8.01
C ILE A 324 8.73 5.09 7.86
N MET A 325 7.60 5.04 8.58
CA MET A 325 6.60 3.95 8.41
C MET A 325 6.12 3.86 6.96
N LYS A 326 5.76 5.00 6.36
CA LYS A 326 5.36 5.09 4.94
C LYS A 326 6.44 4.58 4.02
N THR A 327 7.69 4.93 4.30
CA THR A 327 8.84 4.50 3.49
C THR A 327 9.02 2.99 3.56
N VAL A 328 8.94 2.40 4.76
CA VAL A 328 9.02 0.95 4.93
C VAL A 328 7.89 0.26 4.17
N TRP A 329 6.64 0.67 4.40
CA TRP A 329 5.48 0.03 3.78
C TRP A 329 5.42 0.21 2.26
N TYR A 330 5.72 1.40 1.75
CA TYR A 330 5.79 1.63 0.31
C TYR A 330 6.77 0.67 -0.35
N ASN A 331 7.97 0.49 0.21
CA ASN A 331 8.94 -0.41 -0.37
C ASN A 331 8.60 -1.89 -0.15
N LEU A 332 8.04 -2.29 1.00
CA LEU A 332 7.58 -3.67 1.19
C LEU A 332 6.49 -4.05 0.17
N LEU A 333 5.57 -3.13 -0.15
CA LEU A 333 4.51 -3.36 -1.13
C LEU A 333 5.03 -3.27 -2.58
N ALA A 334 6.01 -2.40 -2.85
CA ALA A 334 6.63 -2.27 -4.18
C ALA A 334 7.62 -3.41 -4.50
N TYR A 335 8.15 -4.08 -3.48
CA TYR A 335 9.11 -5.19 -3.58
C TYR A 335 8.58 -6.41 -2.79
N PRO A 336 7.55 -7.12 -3.30
CA PRO A 336 6.84 -8.18 -2.58
C PRO A 336 7.75 -9.30 -2.07
N GLU A 337 8.87 -9.57 -2.74
CA GLU A 337 9.86 -10.56 -2.29
C GLU A 337 10.43 -10.19 -0.91
N THR A 338 10.61 -8.90 -0.64
CA THR A 338 11.08 -8.42 0.66
C THR A 338 9.99 -8.52 1.73
N LEU A 339 8.72 -8.30 1.38
CA LEU A 339 7.57 -8.51 2.26
C LEU A 339 7.39 -9.99 2.60
N HIS A 340 7.45 -10.88 1.61
CA HIS A 340 7.33 -12.33 1.82
C HIS A 340 8.45 -12.87 2.70
N ARG A 341 9.69 -12.42 2.48
CA ARG A 341 10.82 -12.82 3.33
C ARG A 341 10.68 -12.30 4.76
N LEU A 342 10.20 -11.06 4.94
CA LEU A 342 9.89 -10.53 6.26
C LEU A 342 8.80 -11.35 6.95
N ARG A 343 7.72 -11.68 6.24
CA ARG A 343 6.65 -12.55 6.74
C ARG A 343 7.22 -13.91 7.15
N ALA A 344 8.08 -14.52 6.34
CA ALA A 344 8.70 -15.82 6.65
C ALA A 344 9.54 -15.77 7.93
N GLU A 345 10.35 -14.72 8.16
CA GLU A 345 11.07 -14.56 9.43
C GLU A 345 10.11 -14.44 10.62
N LEU A 346 9.03 -13.66 10.47
CA LEU A 346 8.04 -13.46 11.54
C LEU A 346 7.25 -14.73 11.86
N LEU A 347 6.83 -15.48 10.84
CA LEU A 347 6.12 -16.76 11.03
C LEU A 347 7.03 -17.80 11.67
N GLU A 348 8.31 -17.88 11.26
CA GLU A 348 9.26 -18.77 11.90
C GLU A 348 9.51 -18.39 13.36
N ALA A 349 9.64 -17.09 13.65
CA ALA A 349 9.77 -16.60 15.02
C ALA A 349 8.53 -16.92 15.88
N ASP A 350 7.32 -16.80 15.32
CA ASP A 350 6.08 -17.20 16.00
C ASP A 350 6.02 -18.71 16.23
N ARG A 351 6.44 -19.52 15.25
CA ARG A 351 6.51 -20.99 15.37
C ARG A 351 7.47 -21.45 16.46
N VAL A 352 8.64 -20.81 16.57
CA VAL A 352 9.69 -21.20 17.52
C VAL A 352 9.40 -20.69 18.93
N ASN A 353 9.00 -19.42 19.07
CA ASN A 353 8.87 -18.77 20.37
C ASN A 353 7.43 -18.80 20.92
N GLY A 354 6.43 -18.94 20.04
CA GLY A 354 5.01 -18.90 20.37
C GLY A 354 4.51 -17.51 20.75
N GLY A 355 3.37 -17.09 20.21
CA GLY A 355 2.62 -15.94 20.73
C GLY A 355 3.07 -14.57 20.22
N LEU A 356 3.90 -14.51 19.17
CA LEU A 356 4.24 -13.28 18.47
C LEU A 356 2.99 -12.62 17.86
N ALA A 357 2.02 -13.44 17.45
CA ALA A 357 0.78 -12.99 16.82
C ALA A 357 -0.33 -12.51 17.80
N LYS A 358 -0.16 -12.56 19.14
CA LYS A 358 -1.28 -12.33 20.08
C LYS A 358 -1.00 -11.32 21.22
N PRO A 359 -1.86 -10.29 21.40
CA PRO A 359 -2.72 -9.66 20.39
C PRO A 359 -1.91 -8.89 19.34
N PHE A 360 -0.69 -8.47 19.68
CA PHE A 360 0.30 -7.82 18.82
C PHE A 360 1.71 -8.22 19.27
N PRO A 361 2.72 -8.17 18.39
CA PRO A 361 4.09 -8.49 18.75
C PRO A 361 4.64 -7.61 19.89
N SER A 362 5.22 -8.22 20.93
CA SER A 362 5.86 -7.46 22.01
C SER A 362 7.27 -7.00 21.58
N TRP A 363 7.76 -5.90 22.15
CA TRP A 363 9.12 -5.39 21.90
C TRP A 363 10.18 -6.47 22.11
N LYS A 364 10.02 -7.26 23.17
CA LYS A 364 10.97 -8.33 23.54
C LYS A 364 11.10 -9.37 22.43
N ASP A 365 10.02 -9.65 21.70
CA ASP A 365 9.98 -10.71 20.70
C ASP A 365 10.46 -10.22 19.33
N VAL A 366 10.41 -8.90 19.08
CA VAL A 366 10.76 -8.29 17.78
C VAL A 366 12.07 -7.51 17.78
N CYS A 367 12.64 -7.19 18.95
CA CYS A 367 13.80 -6.30 19.03
C CYS A 367 15.04 -6.87 18.32
N ASP A 368 15.21 -8.19 18.36
CA ASP A 368 16.41 -8.88 17.88
C ASP A 368 16.21 -9.67 16.58
N LEU A 369 15.08 -9.48 15.88
CA LEU A 369 14.81 -10.12 14.59
C LEU A 369 15.69 -9.50 13.47
N PRO A 370 16.62 -10.27 12.85
CA PRO A 370 17.62 -9.72 11.95
C PRO A 370 17.07 -9.03 10.70
N TYR A 371 16.09 -9.65 10.01
CA TYR A 371 15.57 -9.14 8.76
C TYR A 371 14.53 -8.03 8.97
N LEU A 372 13.71 -8.10 10.03
CA LEU A 372 12.90 -6.96 10.47
C LEU A 372 13.79 -5.74 10.78
N ASP A 373 14.93 -5.96 11.44
CA ASP A 373 15.90 -4.89 11.67
C ASP A 373 16.46 -4.33 10.35
N ALA A 374 16.84 -5.21 9.43
CA ALA A 374 17.32 -4.84 8.11
C ALA A 374 16.31 -3.98 7.32
N VAL A 375 15.03 -4.37 7.31
CA VAL A 375 13.93 -3.63 6.67
C VAL A 375 13.78 -2.24 7.28
N ILE A 376 13.82 -2.12 8.61
CA ILE A 376 13.68 -0.82 9.29
C ILE A 376 14.91 0.07 9.06
N GLN A 377 16.12 -0.49 9.11
CA GLN A 377 17.34 0.27 8.82
C GLN A 377 17.36 0.77 7.38
N GLU A 378 16.91 -0.05 6.42
CA GLU A 378 16.82 0.38 5.02
C GLU A 378 15.74 1.46 4.84
N GLY A 379 14.60 1.37 5.54
CA GLY A 379 13.59 2.43 5.57
C GLY A 379 14.13 3.75 6.11
N LEU A 380 14.89 3.70 7.22
CA LEU A 380 15.57 4.86 7.80
C LEU A 380 16.57 5.48 6.83
N ARG A 381 17.29 4.65 6.04
CA ARG A 381 18.28 5.10 5.07
C ARG A 381 17.64 5.78 3.87
N MET A 382 16.60 5.15 3.31
CA MET A 382 16.03 5.49 2.00
C MET A 382 15.36 6.85 1.95
N HIS A 383 14.51 7.19 2.91
CA HIS A 383 13.77 8.45 2.88
C HIS A 383 13.75 9.12 4.27
N PRO A 384 14.87 9.77 4.66
CA PRO A 384 14.93 10.44 5.95
C PRO A 384 13.91 11.60 6.02
N PRO A 385 13.21 11.82 7.14
CA PRO A 385 12.23 12.91 7.27
C PRO A 385 12.82 14.32 7.11
N PHE A 386 14.12 14.48 7.36
CA PHE A 386 14.85 15.73 7.18
C PHE A 386 15.96 15.55 6.15
N CYS A 387 15.84 16.20 4.99
CA CYS A 387 16.79 16.04 3.88
C CYS A 387 17.71 17.25 3.64
N LEU A 388 17.49 18.36 4.35
CA LEU A 388 18.34 19.55 4.21
C LEU A 388 19.64 19.42 5.02
N PRO A 389 20.73 20.11 4.64
CA PRO A 389 21.97 20.07 5.41
C PRO A 389 21.78 20.50 6.87
N LEU A 390 22.27 19.69 7.81
CA LEU A 390 22.21 20.00 9.24
C LEU A 390 23.29 21.04 9.63
N GLU A 391 23.04 22.31 9.33
CA GLU A 391 24.03 23.40 9.37
C GLU A 391 24.74 23.61 10.73
N ARG A 392 26.06 23.81 10.67
CA ARG A 392 26.94 24.23 11.77
C ARG A 392 27.79 25.42 11.34
N VAL A 393 28.16 26.27 12.28
CA VAL A 393 29.02 27.43 12.02
C VAL A 393 30.45 27.11 12.43
N VAL A 394 31.38 27.25 11.49
CA VAL A 394 32.81 27.06 11.74
C VAL A 394 33.28 28.07 12.80
N PRO A 395 33.97 27.63 13.87
CA PRO A 395 34.36 28.49 14.98
C PRO A 395 35.53 29.41 14.61
N LYS A 396 35.92 30.25 15.58
CA LYS A 396 37.09 31.12 15.49
C LYS A 396 38.35 30.32 15.15
N GLY A 397 39.13 30.79 14.18
CA GLY A 397 40.35 30.11 13.72
C GLY A 397 40.16 29.09 12.59
N GLY A 398 38.92 28.82 12.17
CA GLY A 398 38.63 27.89 11.08
C GLY A 398 38.59 26.42 11.51
N LEU A 399 38.35 25.52 10.55
CA LEU A 399 38.22 24.08 10.79
C LEU A 399 38.71 23.29 9.57
N VAL A 400 39.39 22.16 9.78
CA VAL A 400 39.72 21.21 8.72
C VAL A 400 38.81 19.99 8.82
N ILE A 401 38.12 19.64 7.75
CA ILE A 401 37.33 18.41 7.62
C ILE A 401 37.69 17.74 6.30
N GLY A 402 37.98 16.44 6.33
CA GLY A 402 38.30 15.69 5.10
C GLY A 402 39.49 16.27 4.34
N GLY A 403 40.48 16.83 5.05
CA GLY A 403 41.64 17.50 4.44
C GLY A 403 41.37 18.91 3.87
N THR A 404 40.12 19.38 3.89
CA THR A 404 39.75 20.72 3.39
C THR A 404 39.63 21.72 4.55
N PHE A 405 40.29 22.87 4.44
CA PHE A 405 40.15 23.97 5.41
C PHE A 405 38.90 24.81 5.13
N TYR A 406 38.19 25.21 6.18
CA TYR A 406 37.03 26.09 6.17
C TYR A 406 37.31 27.30 7.06
N PRO A 407 37.25 28.54 6.54
CA PRO A 407 37.44 29.74 7.33
C PRO A 407 36.35 29.95 8.39
N GLU A 408 36.69 30.66 9.46
CA GLU A 408 35.78 31.08 10.54
C GLU A 408 34.46 31.68 10.04
N GLY A 409 33.34 31.23 10.57
CA GLY A 409 32.00 31.72 10.21
C GLY A 409 31.41 31.10 8.95
N THR A 410 32.13 30.19 8.27
CA THR A 410 31.58 29.39 7.17
C THR A 410 30.50 28.47 7.74
N VAL A 411 29.38 28.31 7.04
CA VAL A 411 28.36 27.34 7.40
C VAL A 411 28.68 26.02 6.71
N VAL A 412 28.75 24.93 7.46
CA VAL A 412 29.02 23.59 6.95
C VAL A 412 27.95 22.64 7.44
N GLY A 413 27.45 21.76 6.58
CA GLY A 413 26.40 20.82 6.94
C GLY A 413 26.45 19.55 6.10
N MET A 414 25.71 18.55 6.52
CA MET A 414 25.53 17.29 5.79
C MET A 414 24.03 17.05 5.62
N SER A 415 23.61 16.72 4.40
CA SER A 415 22.24 16.31 4.11
C SER A 415 22.08 14.83 4.46
N PRO A 416 21.12 14.45 5.33
CA PRO A 416 20.87 13.04 5.63
C PRO A 416 20.55 12.24 4.37
N TYR A 417 19.78 12.81 3.43
CA TYR A 417 19.44 12.14 2.17
C TYR A 417 20.67 11.77 1.34
N VAL A 418 21.62 12.72 1.21
CA VAL A 418 22.87 12.51 0.46
C VAL A 418 23.81 11.55 1.19
N VAL A 419 24.02 11.75 2.49
CA VAL A 419 24.95 10.91 3.28
C VAL A 419 24.46 9.46 3.34
N ASN A 420 23.15 9.24 3.50
CA ASN A 420 22.55 7.91 3.50
C ASN A 420 22.63 7.19 2.13
N ARG A 421 23.08 7.89 1.07
CA ARG A 421 23.30 7.37 -0.29
C ARG A 421 24.77 7.36 -0.69
N HIS A 422 25.68 7.51 0.28
CA HIS A 422 27.11 7.47 0.02
C HIS A 422 27.54 6.08 -0.48
N ARG A 423 27.75 5.97 -1.80
CA ARG A 423 28.05 4.70 -2.50
C ARG A 423 29.21 3.90 -1.88
N PRO A 424 30.36 4.51 -1.51
CA PRO A 424 31.43 3.75 -0.87
C PRO A 424 31.05 3.11 0.48
N THR A 425 30.01 3.61 1.16
CA THR A 425 29.53 3.07 2.44
C THR A 425 28.39 2.07 2.26
N PHE A 426 27.45 2.38 1.37
CA PHE A 426 26.21 1.62 1.24
C PHE A 426 26.23 0.64 0.07
N GLY A 427 27.06 0.83 -0.95
CA GLY A 427 27.12 0.02 -2.17
C GLY A 427 26.79 0.85 -3.41
N GLU A 428 27.09 0.32 -4.60
CA GLU A 428 26.75 1.00 -5.87
C GLU A 428 25.23 1.10 -6.10
N ASP A 429 24.48 0.19 -5.52
CA ASP A 429 23.02 0.14 -5.49
C ASP A 429 22.41 1.00 -4.37
N ALA A 430 23.13 2.00 -3.83
CA ALA A 430 22.66 2.85 -2.74
C ALA A 430 21.36 3.62 -3.02
N GLU A 431 20.94 3.75 -4.28
CA GLU A 431 19.65 4.36 -4.65
C GLU A 431 18.46 3.37 -4.58
N ILE A 432 18.74 2.07 -4.46
CA ILE A 432 17.74 0.99 -4.53
C ILE A 432 17.40 0.49 -3.12
N TRP A 433 16.13 0.13 -2.92
CA TRP A 433 15.67 -0.58 -1.72
C TRP A 433 16.30 -1.97 -1.66
N ASN A 434 17.12 -2.21 -0.64
CA ASN A 434 17.77 -3.50 -0.45
C ASN A 434 17.98 -3.77 1.05
N PRO A 435 17.03 -4.44 1.74
CA PRO A 435 17.21 -4.86 3.13
C PRO A 435 18.44 -5.77 3.32
N ASP A 436 18.80 -6.61 2.33
CA ASP A 436 19.96 -7.50 2.43
C ASP A 436 21.31 -6.80 2.58
N ARG A 437 21.36 -5.49 2.27
CA ARG A 437 22.49 -4.63 2.60
C ARG A 437 22.85 -4.67 4.10
N TRP A 438 21.90 -4.99 4.97
CA TRP A 438 22.12 -5.07 6.41
C TRP A 438 22.44 -6.48 6.90
N MET A 439 22.29 -7.50 6.03
CA MET A 439 22.58 -8.91 6.30
C MET A 439 24.07 -9.21 6.10
N VAL A 440 24.90 -8.50 6.86
CA VAL A 440 26.37 -8.56 6.79
C VAL A 440 26.99 -8.80 8.17
N SER A 441 28.32 -8.87 8.24
CA SER A 441 29.02 -9.00 9.52
C SER A 441 28.64 -7.85 10.48
N LYS A 442 28.59 -8.16 11.78
CA LYS A 442 28.22 -7.21 12.84
C LYS A 442 29.02 -5.91 12.78
N ASP A 443 30.32 -6.00 12.49
CA ASP A 443 31.20 -4.83 12.39
C ASP A 443 30.83 -3.91 11.21
N LEU A 444 30.50 -4.49 10.05
CA LEU A 444 30.09 -3.71 8.89
C LEU A 444 28.70 -3.10 9.09
N LYS A 445 27.77 -3.86 9.70
CA LYS A 445 26.45 -3.36 10.08
C LYS A 445 26.55 -2.14 11.01
N GLN A 446 27.34 -2.24 12.07
CA GLN A 446 27.56 -1.11 13.01
C GLN A 446 28.17 0.12 12.33
N LYS A 447 29.12 -0.07 11.40
CA LYS A 447 29.69 1.04 10.61
C LYS A 447 28.63 1.73 9.75
N ARG A 448 27.75 0.96 9.10
CA ARG A 448 26.64 1.49 8.29
C ARG A 448 25.58 2.20 9.15
N GLU A 449 25.22 1.65 10.30
CA GLU A 449 24.30 2.28 11.25
C GLU A 449 24.85 3.62 11.75
N ALA A 450 26.15 3.68 12.06
CA ALA A 450 26.80 4.92 12.49
C ALA A 450 26.90 5.98 11.37
N ALA A 451 26.76 5.58 10.11
CA ALA A 451 26.75 6.48 8.95
C ALA A 451 25.35 7.07 8.67
N ILE A 452 24.27 6.44 9.16
CA ILE A 452 22.91 6.95 8.98
C ILE A 452 22.72 8.26 9.75
N MET A 453 22.25 9.28 9.04
CA MET A 453 22.01 10.62 9.60
C MET A 453 20.53 10.96 9.84
N THR A 454 19.63 9.99 9.69
CA THR A 454 18.17 10.15 9.84
C THR A 454 17.76 10.68 11.21
N PHE A 455 18.45 10.24 12.27
CA PHE A 455 18.27 10.74 13.64
C PHE A 455 19.25 11.87 14.00
N GLY A 456 19.99 12.41 13.02
CA GLY A 456 21.12 13.32 13.25
C GLY A 456 22.32 12.62 13.90
N ALA A 457 23.26 13.40 14.44
CA ALA A 457 24.50 12.87 15.00
C ALA A 457 25.02 13.69 16.19
N GLY A 458 25.94 13.08 16.95
CA GLY A 458 26.67 13.71 18.05
C GLY A 458 25.79 14.15 19.22
N ARG A 459 26.20 15.21 19.93
CA ARG A 459 25.49 15.74 21.12
C ARG A 459 24.04 16.15 20.86
N ARG A 460 23.71 16.46 19.61
CA ARG A 460 22.40 16.93 19.14
C ARG A 460 21.58 15.82 18.45
N VAL A 461 21.95 14.54 18.62
CA VAL A 461 21.16 13.39 18.14
C VAL A 461 19.72 13.43 18.66
N CYS A 462 18.79 12.93 17.85
CA CYS A 462 17.36 12.91 18.11
C CYS A 462 17.04 12.27 19.46
N LEU A 463 16.20 12.95 20.24
CA LEU A 463 15.79 12.47 21.55
C LEU A 463 14.78 11.33 21.43
N GLY A 464 13.87 11.39 20.46
CA GLY A 464 12.80 10.41 20.24
C GLY A 464 13.22 9.13 19.52
N ARG A 465 14.52 8.87 19.28
CA ARG A 465 14.99 7.70 18.50
C ARG A 465 14.41 6.39 19.04
N HIS A 466 14.42 6.18 20.35
CA HIS A 466 13.92 4.93 20.93
C HIS A 466 12.41 4.77 20.82
N ILE A 467 11.64 5.87 20.92
CA ILE A 467 10.17 5.85 20.72
C ILE A 467 9.86 5.49 19.26
N ALA A 468 10.50 6.16 18.30
CA ALA A 468 10.31 5.87 16.88
C ALA A 468 10.66 4.40 16.53
N MET A 469 11.76 3.88 17.08
CA MET A 469 12.13 2.47 16.89
C MET A 469 11.12 1.50 17.50
N LEU A 470 10.58 1.80 18.68
CA LEU A 470 9.51 1.02 19.29
C LEU A 470 8.27 1.00 18.40
N GLU A 471 7.83 2.15 17.92
CA GLU A 471 6.67 2.23 17.01
C GLU A 471 6.90 1.42 15.73
N LEU A 472 8.04 1.60 15.04
CA LEU A 472 8.38 0.90 13.80
C LEU A 472 8.47 -0.62 13.99
N LYS A 473 9.18 -1.06 15.05
CA LYS A 473 9.37 -2.48 15.36
C LYS A 473 8.07 -3.17 15.79
N LYS A 474 7.02 -2.44 16.16
CA LYS A 474 5.72 -3.00 16.51
C LYS A 474 4.71 -2.94 15.37
N ILE A 475 4.55 -1.79 14.72
CA ILE A 475 3.51 -1.63 13.69
C ILE A 475 3.80 -2.48 12.44
N VAL A 476 5.07 -2.58 12.03
CA VAL A 476 5.46 -3.34 10.85
C VAL A 476 5.08 -4.82 11.00
N PRO A 477 5.59 -5.56 12.01
CA PRO A 477 5.22 -6.97 12.15
C PRO A 477 3.75 -7.18 12.51
N ALA A 478 3.10 -6.26 13.24
CA ALA A 478 1.68 -6.37 13.55
C ALA A 478 0.79 -6.40 12.30
N LEU A 479 1.05 -5.50 11.34
CA LEU A 479 0.28 -5.48 10.09
C LEU A 479 0.73 -6.60 9.14
N VAL A 480 2.03 -6.93 9.07
CA VAL A 480 2.51 -8.05 8.25
C VAL A 480 1.86 -9.34 8.70
N LEU A 481 1.87 -9.68 10.00
CA LEU A 481 1.27 -10.92 10.49
C LEU A 481 -0.26 -10.96 10.32
N ARG A 482 -0.94 -9.80 10.39
CA ARG A 482 -2.41 -9.72 10.33
C ARG A 482 -2.98 -9.76 8.91
N TYR A 483 -2.31 -9.16 7.93
CA TYR A 483 -2.84 -9.00 6.57
C TYR A 483 -1.97 -9.75 5.56
N GLU A 484 -2.62 -10.54 4.72
CA GLU A 484 -1.99 -11.28 3.64
C GLU A 484 -2.27 -10.66 2.28
N THR A 485 -1.28 -10.74 1.40
CA THR A 485 -1.42 -10.39 -0.02
C THR A 485 -1.22 -11.66 -0.84
N PRO A 486 -2.01 -11.88 -1.91
CA PRO A 486 -1.79 -13.04 -2.76
C PRO A 486 -0.41 -12.99 -3.42
N PRO A 487 0.17 -14.15 -3.76
CA PRO A 487 1.42 -14.24 -4.51
C PRO A 487 1.39 -13.44 -5.83
N PRO A 488 2.52 -12.89 -6.29
CA PRO A 488 2.57 -12.20 -7.57
C PRO A 488 2.30 -13.17 -8.72
N LEU A 489 1.31 -12.84 -9.56
CA LEU A 489 0.91 -13.65 -10.71
C LEU A 489 1.87 -13.52 -11.91
N ASN A 490 2.76 -12.52 -11.93
CA ASN A 490 3.77 -12.33 -12.99
C ASN A 490 3.20 -12.40 -14.42
N ILE A 491 2.01 -11.85 -14.65
CA ILE A 491 1.40 -11.80 -15.99
C ILE A 491 2.27 -10.92 -16.90
N PRO A 492 2.67 -11.38 -18.10
CA PRO A 492 3.46 -10.57 -19.03
C PRO A 492 2.80 -9.23 -19.34
N SER A 493 3.60 -8.16 -19.40
CA SER A 493 3.11 -6.85 -19.83
C SER A 493 2.70 -6.89 -21.31
N SER A 494 1.57 -6.29 -21.65
CA SER A 494 1.11 -6.12 -23.03
C SER A 494 0.22 -4.88 -23.13
N SER A 495 0.17 -4.28 -24.32
CA SER A 495 -0.77 -3.22 -24.67
C SER A 495 -2.01 -3.75 -25.42
N ALA A 496 -2.06 -5.05 -25.73
CA ALA A 496 -3.17 -5.68 -26.44
C ALA A 496 -4.28 -6.11 -25.48
N THR A 497 -5.54 -5.95 -25.91
CA THR A 497 -6.73 -6.34 -25.16
C THR A 497 -7.72 -7.07 -26.05
N VAL A 498 -8.59 -7.88 -25.43
CA VAL A 498 -9.74 -8.51 -26.09
C VAL A 498 -11.05 -7.99 -25.53
N THR A 499 -12.11 -8.04 -26.35
CA THR A 499 -13.48 -7.84 -25.86
C THR A 499 -14.03 -9.17 -25.38
N VAL A 500 -14.54 -9.20 -24.15
CA VAL A 500 -15.16 -10.41 -23.56
C VAL A 500 -16.64 -10.15 -23.35
N LYS A 501 -17.48 -11.07 -23.82
CA LYS A 501 -18.93 -11.07 -23.58
C LYS A 501 -19.34 -12.39 -22.95
N VAL A 502 -20.03 -12.34 -21.81
CA VAL A 502 -20.51 -13.52 -21.08
C VAL A 502 -21.85 -13.93 -21.66
N ILE A 503 -21.95 -15.12 -22.24
CA ILE A 503 -23.17 -15.67 -22.82
C ILE A 503 -23.83 -16.57 -21.77
N ASP A 504 -25.06 -16.24 -21.37
CA ASP A 504 -25.94 -17.22 -20.74
C ASP A 504 -26.40 -18.20 -21.82
N SER A 505 -25.94 -19.44 -21.73
CA SER A 505 -26.27 -20.50 -22.71
C SER A 505 -27.75 -20.90 -22.70
N THR A 506 -28.58 -20.29 -21.84
CA THR A 506 -29.98 -20.67 -21.57
C THR A 506 -30.13 -22.05 -20.96
N THR A 507 -29.03 -22.64 -20.49
CA THR A 507 -29.05 -23.91 -19.77
C THR A 507 -29.31 -23.70 -18.28
N SER A 508 -30.19 -24.53 -17.72
CA SER A 508 -30.32 -24.76 -16.28
C SER A 508 -29.96 -26.21 -15.97
N LEU A 509 -28.99 -26.39 -15.08
CA LEU A 509 -28.50 -27.69 -14.63
C LEU A 509 -28.72 -27.83 -13.12
N PHE A 510 -29.20 -28.98 -12.65
CA PHE A 510 -29.27 -29.26 -11.20
C PHE A 510 -27.99 -29.93 -10.71
N LEU A 511 -27.32 -29.33 -9.71
CA LEU A 511 -26.14 -29.89 -9.08
C LEU A 511 -26.49 -30.58 -7.76
N ASP A 512 -26.24 -31.89 -7.69
CA ASP A 512 -26.38 -32.70 -6.49
C ASP A 512 -25.08 -32.63 -5.64
N PRO A 513 -25.10 -31.97 -4.45
CA PRO A 513 -23.89 -31.64 -3.70
C PRO A 513 -22.85 -32.75 -3.53
N PRO A 514 -23.21 -34.01 -3.17
CA PRO A 514 -22.23 -35.09 -2.96
C PRO A 514 -21.38 -35.42 -4.20
N LEU A 515 -21.89 -35.14 -5.40
CA LEU A 515 -21.16 -35.35 -6.65
C LEU A 515 -20.09 -34.28 -6.89
N PHE A 516 -20.32 -33.04 -6.44
CA PHE A 516 -19.52 -31.88 -6.83
C PHE A 516 -18.63 -31.35 -5.70
N TRP A 517 -19.07 -31.38 -4.43
CA TRP A 517 -18.31 -30.81 -3.32
C TRP A 517 -18.55 -31.53 -1.98
N ARG A 518 -17.65 -31.28 -1.01
CA ARG A 518 -17.69 -31.87 0.33
C ARG A 518 -17.15 -30.91 1.40
N PRO A 519 -17.54 -31.04 2.67
CA PRO A 519 -18.59 -31.92 3.17
C PRO A 519 -19.98 -31.46 2.73
N SER A 520 -20.97 -32.34 2.82
CA SER A 520 -22.38 -31.93 2.68
C SER A 520 -22.74 -30.96 3.80
N MET A 521 -23.54 -29.94 3.47
CA MET A 521 -24.04 -28.95 4.43
C MET A 521 -25.53 -29.22 4.67
N GLU A 522 -25.91 -29.46 5.92
CA GLU A 522 -27.31 -29.72 6.27
C GLU A 522 -28.18 -28.51 5.91
N GLY A 523 -29.29 -28.73 5.20
CA GLY A 523 -30.15 -27.66 4.68
C GLY A 523 -29.69 -27.04 3.34
N PHE A 524 -28.66 -27.61 2.70
CA PHE A 524 -28.25 -27.29 1.33
C PHE A 524 -28.25 -28.57 0.47
N ASP A 525 -29.43 -28.90 -0.07
CA ASP A 525 -29.70 -30.18 -0.76
C ASP A 525 -29.44 -30.13 -2.28
N GLY A 526 -28.94 -29.02 -2.80
CA GLY A 526 -28.61 -28.82 -4.22
C GLY A 526 -29.05 -27.47 -4.77
N ILE A 527 -28.64 -27.18 -6.00
CA ILE A 527 -28.87 -25.88 -6.64
C ILE A 527 -29.03 -26.02 -8.15
N HIS A 528 -29.94 -25.23 -8.73
CA HIS A 528 -30.00 -25.03 -10.17
C HIS A 528 -29.02 -23.92 -10.58
N VAL A 529 -28.15 -24.22 -11.53
CA VAL A 529 -27.08 -23.33 -11.98
C VAL A 529 -27.19 -23.03 -13.48
N PRO A 530 -26.67 -21.89 -13.93
CA PRO A 530 -26.51 -21.59 -15.34
C PRO A 530 -25.29 -22.34 -15.90
N ILE A 531 -25.03 -22.13 -17.19
CA ILE A 531 -23.74 -22.41 -17.80
C ILE A 531 -23.32 -21.18 -18.62
N TYR A 532 -22.29 -20.48 -18.15
CA TYR A 532 -21.73 -19.37 -18.89
C TYR A 532 -20.71 -19.82 -19.93
N CYS A 533 -20.90 -19.34 -21.16
CA CYS A 533 -19.93 -19.42 -22.24
C CYS A 533 -19.36 -18.03 -22.50
N PHE A 534 -18.25 -17.92 -23.23
CA PHE A 534 -17.62 -16.62 -23.46
C PHE A 534 -17.33 -16.39 -24.93
N LEU A 535 -17.79 -15.26 -25.46
CA LEU A 535 -17.33 -14.75 -26.75
C LEU A 535 -16.15 -13.82 -26.53
N VAL A 536 -14.99 -14.21 -27.06
CA VAL A 536 -13.74 -13.44 -27.01
C VAL A 536 -13.44 -12.91 -28.40
N SER A 537 -13.32 -11.59 -28.52
CA SER A 537 -13.07 -10.91 -29.79
C SER A 537 -11.76 -10.12 -29.77
N HIS A 538 -10.90 -10.38 -30.75
CA HIS A 538 -9.64 -9.69 -30.97
C HIS A 538 -9.63 -9.08 -32.38
N GLY A 539 -10.06 -7.82 -32.48
CA GLY A 539 -10.36 -7.21 -33.78
C GLY A 539 -11.49 -7.97 -34.49
N ASP A 540 -11.21 -8.46 -35.70
CA ASP A 540 -12.13 -9.24 -36.53
C ASP A 540 -12.05 -10.76 -36.28
N ARG A 541 -11.23 -11.21 -35.31
CA ARG A 541 -11.10 -12.62 -34.94
C ARG A 541 -11.96 -12.92 -33.72
N HIS A 542 -12.81 -13.94 -33.82
CA HIS A 542 -13.79 -14.29 -32.79
C HIS A 542 -13.69 -15.75 -32.41
N VAL A 543 -13.51 -16.02 -31.12
CA VAL A 543 -13.51 -17.38 -30.57
C VAL A 543 -14.55 -17.52 -29.48
N LEU A 544 -15.11 -18.73 -29.35
CA LEU A 544 -15.99 -19.11 -28.25
C LEU A 544 -15.21 -19.97 -27.26
N PHE A 545 -15.28 -19.64 -25.98
CA PHE A 545 -14.86 -20.51 -24.90
C PHE A 545 -16.10 -21.20 -24.35
N ASP A 546 -16.21 -22.48 -24.64
CA ASP A 546 -17.36 -23.37 -24.41
C ASP A 546 -18.64 -23.01 -25.19
N LEU A 547 -19.56 -23.97 -25.28
CA LEU A 547 -20.85 -23.89 -25.98
C LEU A 547 -22.06 -24.29 -25.12
N GLY A 548 -21.83 -24.64 -23.84
CA GLY A 548 -22.90 -25.07 -22.95
C GLY A 548 -23.40 -26.47 -23.29
N VAL A 549 -24.69 -26.72 -23.01
CA VAL A 549 -25.39 -27.94 -23.43
C VAL A 549 -26.09 -27.70 -24.76
N ARG A 550 -26.07 -28.66 -25.69
CA ARG A 550 -26.89 -28.57 -26.91
C ARG A 550 -28.40 -28.55 -26.60
N ARG A 551 -29.20 -27.81 -27.37
CA ARG A 551 -30.65 -27.71 -27.18
C ARG A 551 -31.34 -29.08 -27.23
N ASP A 552 -30.91 -29.94 -28.13
CA ASP A 552 -31.38 -31.31 -28.31
C ASP A 552 -30.45 -32.31 -27.62
N TRP A 553 -30.22 -32.13 -26.32
CA TRP A 553 -29.25 -32.90 -25.53
C TRP A 553 -29.49 -34.42 -25.56
N ASP A 554 -30.71 -34.85 -25.88
CA ASP A 554 -31.08 -36.26 -26.10
C ASP A 554 -30.46 -36.87 -27.38
N ASN A 555 -29.85 -36.04 -28.24
CA ASN A 555 -29.03 -36.46 -29.38
C ASN A 555 -27.52 -36.51 -29.10
N TYR A 556 -27.08 -36.29 -27.85
CA TYR A 556 -25.70 -36.64 -27.48
C TYR A 556 -25.44 -38.15 -27.64
N ALA A 557 -24.18 -38.58 -27.51
CA ALA A 557 -23.84 -39.99 -27.47
C ALA A 557 -24.69 -40.71 -26.41
N PRO A 558 -25.18 -41.95 -26.65
CA PRO A 558 -26.11 -42.63 -25.75
C PRO A 558 -25.65 -42.68 -24.29
N LYS A 559 -24.35 -42.90 -24.04
CA LYS A 559 -23.78 -42.89 -22.68
C LYS A 559 -23.91 -41.53 -21.98
N THR A 560 -23.76 -40.44 -22.72
CA THR A 560 -23.90 -39.08 -22.20
C THR A 560 -25.35 -38.76 -21.88
N VAL A 561 -26.28 -39.17 -22.75
CA VAL A 561 -27.73 -39.05 -22.49
C VAL A 561 -28.12 -39.85 -21.25
N ASP A 562 -27.61 -41.07 -21.11
CA ASP A 562 -27.84 -41.89 -19.92
C ASP A 562 -27.26 -41.23 -18.67
N LEU A 563 -26.03 -40.69 -18.73
CA LEU A 563 -25.42 -39.96 -17.62
C LEU A 563 -26.33 -38.80 -17.16
N ILE A 564 -26.72 -37.92 -18.08
CA ILE A 564 -27.57 -36.76 -17.80
C ILE A 564 -28.85 -37.19 -17.09
N ARG A 565 -29.54 -38.22 -17.60
CA ARG A 565 -30.81 -38.71 -17.03
C ARG A 565 -30.68 -39.25 -15.61
N HIS A 566 -29.50 -39.74 -15.22
CA HIS A 566 -29.28 -40.35 -13.91
C HIS A 566 -28.68 -39.38 -12.89
N THR A 567 -27.96 -38.34 -13.32
CA THR A 567 -27.20 -37.48 -12.41
C THR A 567 -27.76 -36.07 -12.25
N THR A 568 -28.59 -35.59 -13.17
CA THR A 568 -29.01 -34.18 -13.16
C THR A 568 -30.37 -33.96 -13.82
N GLN A 569 -30.87 -32.73 -13.68
CA GLN A 569 -31.97 -32.19 -14.46
C GLN A 569 -31.40 -31.13 -15.39
N CYS A 570 -31.58 -31.32 -16.70
CA CYS A 570 -31.03 -30.44 -17.72
C CYS A 570 -32.15 -29.84 -18.57
N HIS A 571 -32.15 -28.51 -18.67
CA HIS A 571 -33.04 -27.78 -19.56
C HIS A 571 -32.23 -26.74 -20.33
N THR A 572 -32.33 -26.73 -21.66
CA THR A 572 -31.67 -25.75 -22.53
C THR A 572 -32.68 -25.24 -23.56
N GLU A 573 -32.80 -23.92 -23.70
CA GLU A 573 -33.74 -23.32 -24.64
C GLU A 573 -33.15 -23.15 -26.04
N GLN A 574 -31.87 -22.76 -26.14
CA GLN A 574 -31.21 -22.41 -27.39
C GLN A 574 -29.76 -22.92 -27.45
N ASN A 575 -29.26 -23.17 -28.67
CA ASN A 575 -27.82 -23.34 -28.89
C ASN A 575 -27.11 -21.98 -28.87
N VAL A 576 -25.84 -21.93 -28.49
CA VAL A 576 -25.04 -20.67 -28.50
C VAL A 576 -24.99 -20.03 -29.89
N SER A 577 -24.92 -20.81 -30.96
CA SER A 577 -25.01 -20.32 -32.35
C SER A 577 -26.33 -19.59 -32.63
N GLU A 578 -27.45 -20.13 -32.15
CA GLU A 578 -28.78 -19.51 -32.28
C GLU A 578 -28.86 -18.19 -31.51
N ILE A 579 -28.24 -18.10 -30.32
CA ILE A 579 -28.17 -16.87 -29.53
C ILE A 579 -27.40 -15.77 -30.29
N LEU A 580 -26.25 -16.12 -30.88
CA LEU A 580 -25.44 -15.19 -31.68
C LEU A 580 -26.23 -14.69 -32.90
N ASP A 581 -26.82 -15.60 -33.66
CA ASP A 581 -27.52 -15.27 -34.91
C ASP A 581 -28.82 -14.52 -34.66
N ALA A 582 -29.57 -14.86 -33.61
CA ALA A 582 -30.77 -14.13 -33.22
C ALA A 582 -30.45 -12.68 -32.85
N HIS A 583 -29.38 -12.46 -32.08
CA HIS A 583 -28.93 -11.11 -31.76
C HIS A 583 -28.45 -10.34 -33.00
N ALA A 584 -27.64 -10.97 -33.86
CA ALA A 584 -27.16 -10.33 -35.09
C ALA A 584 -28.33 -9.93 -36.00
N HIS A 585 -29.34 -10.79 -36.12
CA HIS A 585 -30.56 -10.50 -36.87
C HIS A 585 -31.34 -9.32 -36.26
N ALA A 586 -31.56 -9.33 -34.94
CA ALA A 586 -32.27 -8.25 -34.24
C ALA A 586 -31.52 -6.91 -34.33
N ALA A 587 -30.19 -6.92 -34.17
CA ALA A 587 -29.35 -5.74 -34.27
C ALA A 587 -29.36 -5.14 -35.70
N ALA A 588 -29.36 -5.99 -36.74
CA ALA A 588 -29.46 -5.54 -38.12
C ALA A 588 -30.76 -4.77 -38.42
N GLN A 589 -31.85 -5.07 -37.70
CA GLN A 589 -33.12 -4.34 -37.83
C GLN A 589 -33.10 -2.97 -37.15
N VAL A 590 -32.32 -2.80 -36.08
CA VAL A 590 -32.28 -1.56 -35.29
C VAL A 590 -31.18 -0.61 -35.77
N LYS A 591 -29.97 -1.12 -36.01
CA LYS A 591 -28.79 -0.37 -36.44
C LYS A 591 -27.96 -1.19 -37.44
N PRO A 592 -28.30 -1.18 -38.74
CA PRO A 592 -27.67 -2.03 -39.75
C PRO A 592 -26.18 -1.78 -39.98
N THR A 593 -25.62 -0.68 -39.48
CA THR A 593 -24.20 -0.32 -39.63
C THR A 593 -23.33 -0.72 -38.45
N GLN A 594 -23.90 -1.28 -37.37
CA GLN A 594 -23.12 -1.71 -36.21
C GLN A 594 -22.67 -3.17 -36.39
N PRO A 595 -21.36 -3.47 -36.34
CA PRO A 595 -20.87 -4.84 -36.51
C PRO A 595 -21.39 -5.74 -35.39
N THR A 596 -21.90 -6.91 -35.76
CA THR A 596 -22.34 -7.98 -34.86
C THR A 596 -21.70 -9.29 -35.24
N VAL A 597 -21.37 -10.10 -34.25
CA VAL A 597 -20.78 -11.43 -34.44
C VAL A 597 -21.89 -12.45 -34.64
N ARG A 598 -21.84 -13.20 -35.73
CA ARG A 598 -22.71 -14.36 -36.03
C ARG A 598 -21.97 -15.66 -35.76
N SER A 599 -22.70 -16.77 -35.76
CA SER A 599 -22.12 -18.12 -35.74
C SER A 599 -21.11 -18.34 -36.87
N THR A 600 -21.33 -17.76 -38.05
CA THR A 600 -20.43 -17.90 -39.21
C THR A 600 -19.14 -17.09 -39.10
N ASP A 601 -19.05 -16.16 -38.15
CA ASP A 601 -17.88 -15.31 -37.96
C ASP A 601 -16.91 -15.89 -36.91
N ILE A 602 -17.24 -17.06 -36.30
CA ILE A 602 -16.42 -17.73 -35.29
C ILE A 602 -15.30 -18.55 -35.95
N GLU A 603 -14.05 -18.20 -35.65
CA GLU A 603 -12.87 -18.90 -36.20
C GLU A 603 -12.60 -20.22 -35.47
N ALA A 604 -12.87 -20.26 -34.16
CA ALA A 604 -12.67 -21.46 -33.35
C ALA A 604 -13.61 -21.52 -32.15
N VAL A 605 -13.97 -22.76 -31.79
CA VAL A 605 -14.57 -23.11 -30.50
C VAL A 605 -13.50 -23.78 -29.66
N ILE A 606 -13.29 -23.26 -28.47
CA ILE A 606 -12.38 -23.81 -27.46
C ILE A 606 -13.24 -24.62 -26.50
N TRP A 607 -13.04 -25.93 -26.47
CA TRP A 607 -13.58 -26.76 -25.39
C TRP A 607 -12.62 -26.67 -24.22
N SER A 608 -13.08 -26.05 -23.12
CA SER A 608 -12.38 -26.10 -21.84
C SER A 608 -12.15 -27.54 -21.41
N HIS A 609 -13.12 -28.41 -21.69
CA HIS A 609 -13.03 -29.86 -21.59
C HIS A 609 -14.20 -30.55 -22.31
N HIS A 610 -14.22 -31.89 -22.28
CA HIS A 610 -15.09 -32.72 -23.11
C HIS A 610 -16.43 -33.13 -22.47
N HIS A 611 -16.84 -32.50 -21.36
CA HIS A 611 -18.12 -32.83 -20.73
C HIS A 611 -19.30 -32.18 -21.45
N PHE A 612 -20.46 -32.83 -21.35
CA PHE A 612 -21.67 -32.52 -22.11
C PHE A 612 -22.21 -31.10 -21.91
N ASP A 613 -21.85 -30.49 -20.78
CA ASP A 613 -22.25 -29.17 -20.33
C ASP A 613 -21.35 -28.05 -20.87
N HIS A 614 -20.30 -28.38 -21.64
CA HIS A 614 -19.41 -27.39 -22.25
C HIS A 614 -19.24 -27.55 -23.75
N ILE A 615 -19.47 -28.76 -24.28
CA ILE A 615 -19.19 -29.07 -25.69
C ILE A 615 -20.24 -28.58 -26.69
N GLY A 616 -21.49 -28.37 -26.26
CA GLY A 616 -22.62 -27.94 -27.08
C GLY A 616 -22.85 -28.76 -28.36
N ASP A 617 -23.30 -28.09 -29.42
CA ASP A 617 -23.43 -28.68 -30.76
C ASP A 617 -22.54 -27.94 -31.78
N PRO A 618 -21.30 -28.42 -32.00
CA PRO A 618 -20.40 -27.84 -32.99
C PRO A 618 -20.97 -27.86 -34.41
N SER A 619 -21.89 -28.78 -34.76
CA SER A 619 -22.47 -28.88 -36.10
C SER A 619 -23.28 -27.66 -36.52
N THR A 620 -23.68 -26.82 -35.56
CA THR A 620 -24.37 -25.55 -35.81
C THR A 620 -23.46 -24.41 -36.30
N PHE A 621 -22.14 -24.64 -36.35
CA PHE A 621 -21.15 -23.71 -36.90
C PHE A 621 -20.68 -24.19 -38.29
N PRO A 622 -20.05 -23.34 -39.12
CA PRO A 622 -19.41 -23.80 -40.35
C PRO A 622 -18.32 -24.85 -40.12
N GLU A 623 -17.98 -25.63 -41.16
CA GLU A 623 -16.84 -26.56 -41.13
C GLU A 623 -15.48 -25.85 -40.99
N SER A 624 -15.43 -24.55 -41.37
CA SER A 624 -14.24 -23.72 -41.20
C SER A 624 -13.94 -23.33 -39.76
N THR A 625 -14.92 -23.47 -38.85
CA THR A 625 -14.72 -23.21 -37.42
C THR A 625 -13.92 -24.38 -36.83
N ALA A 626 -12.69 -24.08 -36.38
CA ALA A 626 -11.82 -25.09 -35.79
C ALA A 626 -12.27 -25.46 -34.37
N LEU A 627 -11.89 -26.65 -33.92
CA LEU A 627 -12.06 -27.08 -32.54
C LEU A 627 -10.72 -27.06 -31.82
N VAL A 628 -10.60 -26.30 -30.74
CA VAL A 628 -9.40 -26.20 -29.91
C VAL A 628 -9.64 -26.95 -28.61
N VAL A 629 -8.73 -27.84 -28.24
CA VAL A 629 -8.87 -28.73 -27.08
C VAL A 629 -7.56 -28.82 -26.30
N GLY A 630 -7.65 -29.17 -25.02
CA GLY A 630 -6.47 -29.36 -24.19
C GLY A 630 -5.73 -30.68 -24.45
N PRO A 631 -4.54 -30.86 -23.82
CA PRO A 631 -3.71 -32.04 -24.00
C PRO A 631 -4.44 -33.36 -23.68
N GLY A 632 -4.30 -34.35 -24.55
CA GLY A 632 -4.86 -35.69 -24.43
C GLY A 632 -6.31 -35.85 -24.89
N VAL A 633 -7.04 -34.75 -25.10
CA VAL A 633 -8.47 -34.79 -25.49
C VAL A 633 -8.68 -35.53 -26.82
N PRO A 634 -7.93 -35.27 -27.91
CA PRO A 634 -8.19 -35.96 -29.17
C PRO A 634 -8.12 -37.48 -29.07
N LYS A 635 -7.13 -37.97 -28.31
CA LYS A 635 -6.90 -39.39 -28.06
C LYS A 635 -7.96 -40.01 -27.16
N LEU A 636 -8.51 -39.25 -26.22
CA LEU A 636 -9.56 -39.71 -25.30
C LEU A 636 -10.92 -39.79 -26.00
N CYS A 637 -11.24 -38.74 -26.76
CA CYS A 637 -12.57 -38.50 -27.29
C CYS A 637 -12.85 -39.22 -28.62
N TRP A 638 -11.88 -39.27 -29.54
CA TRP A 638 -12.14 -39.78 -30.89
C TRP A 638 -11.37 -41.09 -31.21
N PRO A 639 -11.98 -42.00 -32.00
CA PRO A 639 -13.29 -41.89 -32.66
C PRO A 639 -14.47 -41.85 -31.67
N GLY A 640 -15.48 -41.04 -31.99
CA GLY A 640 -16.67 -40.80 -31.18
C GLY A 640 -17.81 -41.76 -31.55
N TYR A 641 -19.02 -41.49 -31.05
CA TYR A 641 -20.22 -42.25 -31.44
C TYR A 641 -20.72 -41.77 -32.81
N PRO A 642 -21.13 -42.67 -33.75
CA PRO A 642 -21.36 -44.10 -33.55
C PRO A 642 -20.15 -45.02 -33.81
N THR A 643 -19.01 -44.52 -34.28
CA THR A 643 -17.83 -45.38 -34.59
C THR A 643 -17.36 -46.17 -33.36
N LYS A 644 -17.37 -45.52 -32.19
CA LYS A 644 -17.12 -46.14 -30.89
C LYS A 644 -18.41 -46.09 -30.07
N SER A 645 -19.02 -47.27 -29.87
CA SER A 645 -20.33 -47.42 -29.20
C SER A 645 -20.36 -46.90 -27.76
N ASP A 646 -19.18 -46.79 -27.14
CA ASP A 646 -19.01 -46.49 -25.74
C ASP A 646 -18.34 -45.12 -25.52
N ALA A 647 -18.26 -44.29 -26.57
CA ALA A 647 -17.78 -42.91 -26.50
C ALA A 647 -18.81 -41.98 -25.82
N MET A 648 -18.29 -40.88 -25.23
CA MET A 648 -19.08 -39.82 -24.62
C MET A 648 -19.38 -38.65 -25.58
N VAL A 649 -18.57 -38.50 -26.64
CA VAL A 649 -18.72 -37.48 -27.68
C VAL A 649 -19.14 -38.12 -29.01
N LEU A 650 -19.56 -37.30 -29.97
CA LEU A 650 -19.98 -37.74 -31.30
C LEU A 650 -18.83 -37.64 -32.31
N ASP A 651 -18.83 -38.51 -33.33
CA ASP A 651 -17.99 -38.32 -34.53
C ASP A 651 -18.35 -37.02 -35.27
N ALA A 652 -19.62 -36.65 -35.22
CA ALA A 652 -20.15 -35.43 -35.84
C ALA A 652 -19.55 -34.15 -35.26
N ASP A 653 -19.05 -34.18 -34.02
CA ASP A 653 -18.49 -33.00 -33.35
C ASP A 653 -17.26 -32.46 -34.08
N ILE A 654 -16.49 -33.34 -34.74
CA ILE A 654 -15.27 -33.00 -35.50
C ILE A 654 -15.42 -33.16 -37.02
N ALA A 655 -16.59 -33.57 -37.49
CA ALA A 655 -16.79 -33.88 -38.90
C ALA A 655 -16.51 -32.65 -39.78
N GLY A 656 -15.54 -32.77 -40.69
CA GLY A 656 -15.15 -31.70 -41.61
C GLY A 656 -14.30 -30.59 -40.98
N ARG A 657 -13.90 -30.70 -39.71
CA ARG A 657 -13.23 -29.62 -38.96
C ARG A 657 -11.77 -29.92 -38.66
N ALA A 658 -10.98 -28.85 -38.52
CA ALA A 658 -9.65 -28.95 -37.91
C ALA A 658 -9.77 -29.07 -36.39
N VAL A 659 -9.03 -30.02 -35.79
CA VAL A 659 -8.90 -30.17 -34.34
C VAL A 659 -7.48 -29.79 -33.94
N HIS A 660 -7.35 -28.79 -33.07
CA HIS A 660 -6.09 -28.26 -32.57
C HIS A 660 -5.91 -28.58 -31.10
N GLU A 661 -4.94 -29.44 -30.78
CA GLU A 661 -4.56 -29.77 -29.42
C GLU A 661 -3.52 -28.76 -28.90
N ILE A 662 -3.80 -28.13 -27.76
CA ILE A 662 -2.87 -27.19 -27.14
C ILE A 662 -1.68 -27.94 -26.53
N ASN A 663 -0.49 -27.37 -26.68
CA ASN A 663 0.73 -27.85 -26.05
C ASN A 663 1.37 -26.77 -25.17
N PHE A 664 1.22 -26.91 -23.85
CA PHE A 664 1.79 -25.98 -22.87
C PHE A 664 3.32 -26.04 -22.75
N THR A 665 3.98 -27.02 -23.37
CA THR A 665 5.45 -27.22 -23.24
C THR A 665 6.27 -26.63 -24.39
N GLU A 666 5.65 -26.32 -25.52
CA GLU A 666 6.36 -25.85 -26.73
C GLU A 666 6.96 -24.44 -26.52
N HIS A 667 6.23 -23.57 -25.83
CA HIS A 667 6.66 -22.23 -25.45
C HIS A 667 6.39 -22.01 -23.96
N PRO A 668 7.36 -22.35 -23.07
CA PRO A 668 7.16 -22.29 -21.63
C PRO A 668 6.78 -20.88 -21.18
N LEU A 669 5.51 -20.71 -20.82
CA LEU A 669 4.94 -19.49 -20.28
C LEU A 669 4.19 -19.85 -19.00
N ARG A 670 4.31 -19.02 -17.97
CA ARG A 670 3.58 -19.18 -16.72
C ARG A 670 2.85 -17.92 -16.32
N ILE A 671 1.65 -18.11 -15.79
CA ILE A 671 0.86 -17.07 -15.11
C ILE A 671 0.56 -17.59 -13.70
N GLY A 672 1.17 -16.96 -12.71
CA GLY A 672 1.24 -17.47 -11.34
C GLY A 672 1.85 -18.86 -11.35
N ARG A 673 1.06 -19.84 -10.89
CA ARG A 673 1.41 -21.26 -10.87
C ARG A 673 0.83 -22.08 -12.05
N PHE A 674 0.11 -21.44 -12.98
CA PHE A 674 -0.40 -22.09 -14.18
C PHE A 674 0.64 -22.12 -15.29
N ASP A 675 0.78 -23.26 -15.96
CA ASP A 675 1.36 -23.30 -17.30
C ASP A 675 0.32 -22.70 -18.27
N ALA A 676 0.78 -21.82 -19.16
CA ALA A 676 -0.09 -20.96 -19.95
C ALA A 676 0.26 -21.00 -21.44
N PHE A 677 -0.74 -20.80 -22.29
CA PHE A 677 -0.61 -20.69 -23.74
C PHE A 677 -1.25 -19.39 -24.21
N ASP A 678 -0.49 -18.54 -24.89
CA ASP A 678 -0.98 -17.27 -25.44
C ASP A 678 -1.62 -17.51 -26.81
N TYR A 679 -2.96 -17.45 -26.87
CA TYR A 679 -3.73 -17.86 -28.04
C TYR A 679 -3.54 -16.90 -29.23
N PHE A 680 -3.46 -15.60 -28.97
CA PHE A 680 -3.23 -14.58 -30.01
C PHE A 680 -1.75 -14.22 -30.18
N GLY A 681 -0.88 -14.61 -29.23
CA GLY A 681 0.56 -14.39 -29.28
C GLY A 681 0.99 -12.96 -28.94
N ASP A 682 0.08 -12.15 -28.39
CA ASP A 682 0.29 -10.75 -28.04
C ASP A 682 0.00 -10.43 -26.57
N GLY A 683 -0.29 -11.44 -25.75
CA GLY A 683 -0.56 -11.33 -24.33
C GLY A 683 -1.95 -10.82 -23.94
N SER A 684 -2.91 -10.88 -24.87
CA SER A 684 -4.30 -10.45 -24.65
C SER A 684 -5.24 -11.58 -24.20
N PHE A 685 -4.96 -12.85 -24.55
CA PHE A 685 -5.80 -13.99 -24.18
C PHE A 685 -4.97 -15.26 -23.96
N TYR A 686 -5.05 -15.81 -22.76
CA TYR A 686 -4.31 -17.00 -22.34
C TYR A 686 -5.23 -18.17 -22.03
N LEU A 687 -4.86 -19.36 -22.48
CA LEU A 687 -5.39 -20.63 -21.99
C LEU A 687 -4.46 -21.13 -20.88
N LEU A 688 -5.02 -21.73 -19.82
CA LEU A 688 -4.30 -22.12 -18.62
C LEU A 688 -4.53 -23.61 -18.33
N ASP A 689 -3.45 -24.37 -18.17
CA ASP A 689 -3.51 -25.81 -17.86
C ASP A 689 -4.09 -26.03 -16.46
N SER A 690 -5.26 -26.66 -16.38
CA SER A 690 -6.07 -26.73 -15.15
C SER A 690 -6.48 -28.18 -14.85
N PRO A 691 -5.51 -29.09 -14.60
CA PRO A 691 -5.77 -30.52 -14.46
C PRO A 691 -6.60 -30.85 -13.22
N GLY A 692 -7.19 -32.06 -13.22
CA GLY A 692 -7.90 -32.62 -12.07
C GLY A 692 -9.33 -33.06 -12.37
N HIS A 693 -10.12 -32.16 -12.96
CA HIS A 693 -11.52 -32.39 -13.34
C HIS A 693 -11.67 -33.39 -14.48
N SER A 694 -10.93 -33.17 -15.58
CA SER A 694 -10.94 -34.07 -16.72
C SER A 694 -9.65 -33.95 -17.52
N VAL A 695 -9.39 -34.91 -18.41
CA VAL A 695 -8.21 -34.90 -19.28
C VAL A 695 -8.25 -33.66 -20.17
N GLY A 696 -7.16 -32.91 -20.16
CA GLY A 696 -7.01 -31.68 -20.95
C GLY A 696 -7.91 -30.55 -20.50
N HIS A 697 -8.38 -30.54 -19.24
CA HIS A 697 -9.16 -29.44 -18.70
C HIS A 697 -8.35 -28.14 -18.68
N MET A 698 -8.93 -27.07 -19.21
CA MET A 698 -8.33 -25.75 -19.30
C MET A 698 -9.26 -24.68 -18.74
N THR A 699 -8.67 -23.64 -18.18
CA THR A 699 -9.35 -22.36 -17.91
C THR A 699 -8.77 -21.27 -18.80
N ALA A 700 -9.34 -20.07 -18.79
CA ALA A 700 -8.82 -18.96 -19.60
C ALA A 700 -8.70 -17.65 -18.82
N LEU A 701 -7.77 -16.81 -19.25
CA LEU A 701 -7.55 -15.47 -18.72
C LEU A 701 -7.43 -14.45 -19.86
N ALA A 702 -8.35 -13.49 -19.88
CA ALA A 702 -8.44 -12.46 -20.92
C ALA A 702 -8.09 -11.08 -20.37
N ARG A 703 -7.15 -10.37 -21.01
CA ARG A 703 -6.87 -8.96 -20.69
C ARG A 703 -7.92 -8.08 -21.34
N VAL A 704 -8.70 -7.37 -20.53
CA VAL A 704 -9.84 -6.57 -21.01
C VAL A 704 -9.58 -5.08 -21.00
N THR A 705 -8.63 -4.60 -20.18
CA THR A 705 -8.14 -3.22 -20.21
C THR A 705 -6.63 -3.18 -20.00
N THR A 706 -5.96 -2.24 -20.66
CA THR A 706 -4.56 -1.86 -20.41
C THR A 706 -4.54 -0.42 -19.92
N SER A 707 -3.54 -0.06 -19.13
CA SER A 707 -3.49 1.28 -18.53
C SER A 707 -2.33 2.14 -19.04
N ASP A 708 -2.70 3.32 -19.55
CA ASP A 708 -1.93 4.59 -19.45
C ASP A 708 -2.38 5.40 -18.20
N GLY A 709 -3.16 4.79 -17.28
CA GLY A 709 -3.81 5.42 -16.11
C GLY A 709 -3.51 4.77 -14.75
N SER A 710 -4.19 5.20 -13.67
CA SER A 710 -3.88 4.83 -12.27
C SER A 710 -4.27 3.42 -11.81
N ASP A 711 -5.15 2.73 -12.54
CA ASP A 711 -5.85 1.55 -12.02
C ASP A 711 -5.26 0.21 -12.48
N GLY A 712 -4.17 0.24 -13.27
CA GLY A 712 -3.49 -0.98 -13.76
C GLY A 712 -4.30 -1.76 -14.80
N ASP A 713 -3.70 -2.84 -15.32
CA ASP A 713 -4.39 -3.76 -16.22
C ASP A 713 -5.53 -4.49 -15.49
N SER A 714 -6.54 -4.93 -16.26
CA SER A 714 -7.62 -5.76 -15.73
C SER A 714 -7.93 -6.95 -16.62
N PHE A 715 -8.36 -8.03 -15.99
CA PHE A 715 -8.55 -9.33 -16.60
C PHE A 715 -9.87 -9.98 -16.20
N VAL A 716 -10.37 -10.86 -17.06
CA VAL A 716 -11.50 -11.75 -16.78
C VAL A 716 -10.98 -13.17 -16.83
N PHE A 717 -11.23 -13.93 -15.77
CA PHE A 717 -10.90 -15.35 -15.68
C PHE A 717 -12.14 -16.19 -15.89
N MET A 718 -12.05 -17.17 -16.80
CA MET A 718 -13.13 -18.06 -17.24
C MET A 718 -12.86 -19.43 -16.62
N GLY A 719 -13.62 -19.78 -15.58
CA GLY A 719 -13.28 -20.89 -14.68
C GLY A 719 -13.70 -22.29 -15.13
N ALA A 720 -14.56 -22.40 -16.16
CA ALA A 720 -15.15 -23.67 -16.59
C ALA A 720 -15.61 -24.50 -15.37
N ASP A 721 -15.18 -25.76 -15.28
CA ASP A 721 -15.51 -26.71 -14.22
C ASP A 721 -14.38 -26.91 -13.19
N ALA A 722 -13.42 -25.99 -13.13
CA ALA A 722 -12.38 -26.07 -12.10
C ALA A 722 -12.99 -26.10 -10.68
N CYS A 723 -14.15 -25.45 -10.49
CA CYS A 723 -15.06 -25.72 -9.38
C CYS A 723 -16.50 -25.29 -9.73
N HIS A 724 -17.48 -26.07 -9.29
CA HIS A 724 -18.90 -25.86 -9.64
C HIS A 724 -19.67 -24.94 -8.68
N HIS A 725 -19.05 -24.52 -7.58
CA HIS A 725 -19.65 -23.60 -6.62
C HIS A 725 -18.59 -22.67 -6.00
N PRO A 726 -18.84 -21.34 -5.90
CA PRO A 726 -17.86 -20.40 -5.37
C PRO A 726 -17.40 -20.68 -3.93
N GLY A 727 -18.20 -21.40 -3.14
CA GLY A 727 -17.82 -21.85 -1.79
C GLY A 727 -16.68 -22.88 -1.74
N VAL A 728 -16.30 -23.46 -2.88
CA VAL A 728 -15.07 -24.26 -3.02
C VAL A 728 -13.83 -23.37 -3.11
N LEU A 729 -14.00 -22.16 -3.64
CA LEU A 729 -12.91 -21.22 -3.88
C LEU A 729 -12.74 -20.21 -2.73
N ARG A 730 -13.82 -19.92 -2.00
CA ARG A 730 -13.88 -18.81 -1.03
C ARG A 730 -14.50 -19.25 0.31
N PRO A 731 -14.06 -18.70 1.45
CA PRO A 731 -12.95 -17.74 1.61
C PRO A 731 -11.56 -18.39 1.54
N THR A 732 -10.51 -17.56 1.51
CA THR A 732 -9.10 -17.99 1.57
C THR A 732 -8.29 -17.13 2.55
N GLU A 733 -7.02 -17.47 2.82
CA GLU A 733 -6.09 -16.66 3.61
C GLU A 733 -5.86 -15.25 3.02
N TYR A 734 -5.90 -15.13 1.69
CA TYR A 734 -5.81 -13.85 0.97
C TYR A 734 -7.13 -13.08 0.92
N LEU A 735 -8.27 -13.79 1.01
CA LEU A 735 -9.62 -13.25 0.96
C LEU A 735 -10.50 -13.84 2.06
N PRO A 736 -10.26 -13.46 3.33
CA PRO A 736 -11.03 -14.01 4.44
C PRO A 736 -12.49 -13.58 4.38
N LEU A 737 -13.36 -14.43 4.91
CA LEU A 737 -14.79 -14.14 5.08
C LEU A 737 -14.94 -12.91 5.98
N PRO A 738 -15.56 -11.83 5.49
CA PRO A 738 -15.60 -10.60 6.25
C PRO A 738 -16.67 -10.63 7.34
N ALA A 739 -16.40 -9.96 8.46
CA ALA A 739 -17.33 -9.87 9.57
C ALA A 739 -18.70 -9.29 9.16
N GLN A 740 -18.71 -8.34 8.22
CA GLN A 740 -19.92 -7.78 7.63
C GLN A 740 -19.86 -7.86 6.10
N ILE A 741 -20.95 -8.32 5.50
CA ILE A 741 -21.16 -8.34 4.04
C ILE A 741 -22.35 -7.41 3.75
N ILE A 742 -22.18 -6.49 2.79
CA ILE A 742 -23.19 -5.50 2.41
C ILE A 742 -23.37 -5.50 0.88
N PRO A 743 -24.59 -5.70 0.36
CA PRO A 743 -25.80 -6.10 1.10
C PRO A 743 -25.64 -7.49 1.73
N SER A 744 -26.34 -7.75 2.83
CA SER A 744 -26.27 -9.07 3.47
C SER A 744 -26.82 -10.13 2.52
N PRO A 745 -26.04 -11.16 2.13
CA PRO A 745 -26.51 -12.23 1.26
C PRO A 745 -27.48 -13.17 1.98
N ILE A 746 -27.59 -13.01 3.30
CA ILE A 746 -28.31 -13.91 4.19
C ILE A 746 -29.28 -13.16 5.12
N ARG A 747 -30.28 -13.86 5.62
CA ARG A 747 -31.29 -13.30 6.53
C ARG A 747 -30.69 -13.06 7.90
N GLN A 748 -30.83 -11.84 8.44
CA GLN A 748 -30.45 -11.57 9.83
C GLN A 748 -31.42 -12.27 10.80
N VAL A 749 -30.92 -13.30 11.49
CA VAL A 749 -31.67 -14.07 12.49
C VAL A 749 -31.73 -13.33 13.85
N SER A 750 -30.81 -12.39 14.10
CA SER A 750 -30.75 -11.56 15.30
C SER A 750 -30.19 -10.19 14.99
N ALA A 751 -30.69 -9.15 15.66
CA ALA A 751 -30.18 -7.76 15.53
C ALA A 751 -28.73 -7.58 16.02
N HIS A 752 -28.14 -8.60 16.66
CA HIS A 752 -26.79 -8.55 17.22
C HIS A 752 -25.77 -9.43 16.50
N ALA A 753 -26.20 -10.33 15.61
CA ALA A 753 -25.29 -11.22 14.88
C ALA A 753 -24.92 -10.60 13.52
N CYS A 754 -23.62 -10.40 13.26
CA CYS A 754 -23.16 -9.91 11.96
C CYS A 754 -23.21 -11.04 10.92
N PRO A 755 -23.52 -10.76 9.63
CA PRO A 755 -23.65 -11.81 8.60
C PRO A 755 -22.42 -12.73 8.47
N GLY A 756 -21.21 -12.17 8.61
CA GLY A 756 -19.97 -12.95 8.56
C GLY A 756 -19.86 -13.98 9.68
N GLU A 757 -20.29 -13.64 10.90
CA GLU A 757 -20.25 -14.56 12.05
C GLU A 757 -21.22 -15.74 11.87
N ILE A 758 -22.38 -15.48 11.26
CA ILE A 758 -23.35 -16.55 10.95
C ILE A 758 -22.76 -17.49 9.91
N LEU A 759 -22.19 -16.95 8.84
CA LEU A 759 -21.56 -17.72 7.77
C LEU A 759 -20.35 -18.50 8.26
N GLN A 760 -19.54 -17.91 9.14
CA GLN A 760 -18.36 -18.56 9.71
C GLN A 760 -18.74 -19.85 10.45
N ARG A 761 -19.89 -19.86 11.15
CA ARG A 761 -20.39 -21.06 11.84
C ARG A 761 -20.82 -22.18 10.89
N LEU A 762 -21.10 -21.87 9.63
CA LEU A 762 -21.45 -22.87 8.61
C LEU A 762 -20.21 -23.50 7.96
N GLN A 763 -19.02 -22.92 8.15
CA GLN A 763 -17.77 -23.47 7.60
C GLN A 763 -17.35 -24.73 8.34
N ARG A 764 -16.73 -25.68 7.62
CA ARG A 764 -16.27 -26.98 8.15
C ARG A 764 -15.48 -26.89 9.45
N ASN A 765 -14.61 -25.87 9.56
CA ASN A 765 -13.70 -25.68 10.69
C ASN A 765 -13.97 -24.38 11.48
N GLY A 766 -14.96 -23.59 11.06
CA GLY A 766 -15.19 -22.26 11.63
C GLY A 766 -14.08 -21.25 11.35
N ASP A 767 -13.21 -21.51 10.36
CA ASP A 767 -12.09 -20.65 10.00
C ASP A 767 -12.47 -19.72 8.82
N ALA A 768 -12.46 -18.41 9.07
CA ALA A 768 -12.78 -17.41 8.05
C ALA A 768 -11.76 -17.37 6.89
N THR A 769 -10.66 -18.10 6.96
CA THR A 769 -9.63 -18.19 5.92
C THR A 769 -9.68 -19.48 5.10
N GLU A 770 -10.63 -20.38 5.37
CA GLU A 770 -10.77 -21.65 4.65
C GLU A 770 -12.10 -21.74 3.88
N PRO A 771 -12.12 -22.34 2.67
CA PRO A 771 -13.33 -22.44 1.87
C PRO A 771 -14.42 -23.25 2.58
N PHE A 772 -15.68 -23.04 2.18
CA PHE A 772 -16.80 -23.82 2.74
C PHE A 772 -16.71 -25.29 2.37
N PHE A 773 -16.16 -25.57 1.18
CA PHE A 773 -16.09 -26.92 0.62
C PHE A 773 -14.75 -27.21 -0.07
N ASP A 774 -14.45 -28.50 -0.20
CA ASP A 774 -13.48 -29.04 -1.16
C ASP A 774 -14.25 -29.59 -2.37
N VAL A 775 -13.58 -29.75 -3.53
CA VAL A 775 -14.11 -30.55 -4.64
C VAL A 775 -14.32 -32.02 -4.22
N SER A 776 -15.35 -32.66 -4.77
CA SER A 776 -15.65 -34.07 -4.51
C SER A 776 -14.79 -34.99 -5.39
N PRO A 777 -14.20 -36.08 -4.85
CA PRO A 777 -13.43 -37.03 -5.67
C PRO A 777 -14.30 -37.83 -6.66
N VAL A 778 -15.62 -37.67 -6.64
CA VAL A 778 -16.54 -38.38 -7.53
C VAL A 778 -16.46 -37.86 -8.96
N LEU A 779 -16.51 -36.53 -9.15
CA LEU A 779 -16.38 -35.88 -10.46
C LEU A 779 -14.98 -35.38 -10.77
N PHE A 780 -14.07 -35.39 -9.79
CA PHE A 780 -12.67 -35.00 -9.95
C PHE A 780 -11.76 -36.23 -9.83
N PRO A 781 -11.54 -37.00 -10.92
CA PRO A 781 -10.84 -38.27 -10.90
C PRO A 781 -9.38 -38.15 -10.45
N ASP A 782 -8.71 -37.04 -10.79
CA ASP A 782 -7.43 -36.67 -10.18
C ASP A 782 -7.67 -35.60 -9.12
N HIS A 783 -8.14 -36.06 -7.96
CA HIS A 783 -8.57 -35.21 -6.86
C HIS A 783 -7.46 -34.30 -6.32
N ALA A 784 -6.21 -34.78 -6.32
CA ALA A 784 -5.07 -34.00 -5.84
C ALA A 784 -4.74 -32.85 -6.81
N ALA A 785 -4.70 -33.14 -8.11
CA ALA A 785 -4.49 -32.09 -9.12
C ALA A 785 -5.65 -31.08 -9.13
N ALA A 786 -6.89 -31.53 -8.89
CA ALA A 786 -8.06 -30.66 -8.80
C ALA A 786 -7.97 -29.68 -7.63
N LEU A 787 -7.62 -30.15 -6.44
CA LEU A 787 -7.37 -29.28 -5.28
C LEU A 787 -6.25 -28.28 -5.56
N GLU A 788 -5.16 -28.73 -6.19
CA GLU A 788 -4.07 -27.83 -6.57
C GLU A 788 -4.56 -26.76 -7.57
N THR A 789 -5.37 -27.13 -8.55
CA THR A 789 -5.99 -26.19 -9.50
C THR A 789 -6.87 -25.17 -8.79
N VAL A 790 -7.73 -25.60 -7.85
CA VAL A 790 -8.55 -24.69 -7.04
C VAL A 790 -7.68 -23.71 -6.24
N ASP A 791 -6.63 -24.21 -5.58
CA ASP A 791 -5.69 -23.36 -4.84
C ASP A 791 -5.01 -22.33 -5.74
N LYS A 792 -4.65 -22.71 -6.98
CA LYS A 792 -4.09 -21.77 -7.95
C LYS A 792 -5.12 -20.70 -8.34
N ILE A 793 -6.39 -21.06 -8.56
CA ILE A 793 -7.46 -20.10 -8.87
C ILE A 793 -7.69 -19.15 -7.69
N ALA A 794 -7.56 -19.60 -6.45
CA ALA A 794 -7.71 -18.74 -5.27
C ALA A 794 -6.71 -17.57 -5.26
N GLU A 795 -5.48 -17.79 -5.75
CA GLU A 795 -4.49 -16.72 -5.92
C GLU A 795 -4.93 -15.69 -6.96
N LEU A 796 -5.54 -16.14 -8.07
CA LEU A 796 -6.08 -15.24 -9.10
C LEU A 796 -7.31 -14.49 -8.58
N ASP A 797 -8.20 -15.17 -7.88
CA ASP A 797 -9.41 -14.59 -7.31
C ASP A 797 -9.10 -13.49 -6.28
N ALA A 798 -8.01 -13.66 -5.54
CA ALA A 798 -7.48 -12.67 -4.61
C ALA A 798 -6.92 -11.42 -5.29
N ALA A 799 -6.45 -11.51 -6.54
CA ALA A 799 -5.88 -10.37 -7.24
C ALA A 799 -6.95 -9.33 -7.65
N ASP A 800 -6.74 -8.06 -7.27
CA ASP A 800 -7.66 -6.97 -7.58
C ASP A 800 -7.80 -6.64 -9.07
N SER A 801 -6.86 -7.13 -9.88
CA SER A 801 -6.88 -6.99 -11.34
C SER A 801 -7.67 -8.09 -12.05
N ILE A 802 -8.17 -9.12 -11.36
CA ILE A 802 -8.84 -10.26 -12.00
C ILE A 802 -10.27 -10.43 -11.48
N PHE A 803 -11.21 -10.57 -12.40
CA PHE A 803 -12.58 -10.99 -12.09
C PHE A 803 -12.80 -12.45 -12.50
N VAL A 804 -12.97 -13.31 -11.51
CA VAL A 804 -13.23 -14.75 -11.68
C VAL A 804 -14.72 -14.99 -11.90
N ILE A 805 -15.06 -15.58 -13.04
CA ILE A 805 -16.41 -16.00 -13.42
C ILE A 805 -16.38 -17.53 -13.59
N LEU A 806 -17.05 -18.24 -12.70
CA LEU A 806 -17.26 -19.68 -12.79
C LEU A 806 -18.47 -19.96 -13.69
N ALA A 807 -18.45 -21.06 -14.45
CA ALA A 807 -19.51 -21.37 -15.41
C ALA A 807 -20.90 -21.50 -14.75
N HIS A 808 -20.92 -22.01 -13.50
CA HIS A 808 -22.12 -22.39 -12.78
C HIS A 808 -22.53 -21.42 -11.65
N ASP A 809 -22.03 -20.18 -11.66
CA ASP A 809 -22.32 -19.21 -10.60
C ASP A 809 -23.68 -18.50 -10.82
N GLU A 810 -24.76 -19.08 -10.32
CA GLU A 810 -26.10 -18.43 -10.37
C GLU A 810 -26.16 -17.12 -9.56
N SER A 811 -25.22 -16.90 -8.63
CA SER A 811 -25.26 -15.75 -7.74
C SER A 811 -25.03 -14.41 -8.46
N ILE A 812 -24.29 -14.45 -9.57
CA ILE A 812 -23.87 -13.25 -10.30
C ILE A 812 -24.76 -12.93 -11.51
N LYS A 813 -25.63 -13.85 -11.93
CA LYS A 813 -26.44 -13.75 -13.17
C LYS A 813 -27.10 -12.40 -13.41
N ASN A 814 -27.72 -11.83 -12.38
CA ASN A 814 -28.46 -10.57 -12.46
C ASN A 814 -27.62 -9.34 -12.07
N HIS A 815 -26.31 -9.49 -11.89
CA HIS A 815 -25.39 -8.46 -11.39
C HIS A 815 -24.23 -8.15 -12.34
N ILE A 816 -24.11 -8.90 -13.43
CA ILE A 816 -23.07 -8.70 -14.45
C ILE A 816 -23.71 -8.34 -15.81
N ASP A 817 -22.91 -7.72 -16.67
CA ASP A 817 -23.29 -7.49 -18.05
C ASP A 817 -23.24 -8.80 -18.85
N LEU A 818 -24.39 -9.34 -19.23
CA LEU A 818 -24.50 -10.49 -20.12
C LEU A 818 -24.55 -10.06 -21.59
N PHE A 819 -24.22 -10.99 -22.49
CA PHE A 819 -24.29 -10.82 -23.93
C PHE A 819 -25.67 -10.23 -24.32
N PRO A 820 -25.71 -9.17 -25.14
CA PRO A 820 -24.64 -8.73 -26.06
C PRO A 820 -23.62 -7.72 -25.50
N LEU A 821 -23.73 -7.33 -24.23
CA LEU A 821 -22.84 -6.38 -23.58
C LEU A 821 -21.47 -7.00 -23.27
N ALA A 822 -20.44 -6.17 -23.29
CA ALA A 822 -19.09 -6.56 -22.91
C ALA A 822 -18.87 -6.36 -21.41
N ILE A 823 -18.15 -7.29 -20.79
CA ILE A 823 -17.82 -7.24 -19.36
C ILE A 823 -16.50 -6.48 -19.09
N ASN A 824 -15.86 -5.93 -20.13
CA ASN A 824 -14.55 -5.27 -20.05
C ASN A 824 -14.44 -4.17 -18.97
N GLU A 825 -15.55 -3.46 -18.69
CA GLU A 825 -15.59 -2.37 -17.72
C GLU A 825 -15.93 -2.84 -16.29
N TRP A 826 -15.83 -4.15 -15.99
CA TRP A 826 -16.20 -4.70 -14.68
C TRP A 826 -15.49 -4.01 -13.51
N LYS A 827 -14.23 -3.61 -13.70
CA LYS A 827 -13.40 -3.02 -12.64
C LYS A 827 -13.86 -1.62 -12.28
N SER A 828 -14.09 -0.76 -13.27
CA SER A 828 -14.61 0.60 -13.05
C SER A 828 -16.05 0.60 -12.54
N LYS A 829 -16.85 -0.41 -12.93
CA LYS A 829 -18.21 -0.64 -12.41
C LYS A 829 -18.23 -1.31 -11.02
N GLY A 830 -17.09 -1.76 -10.49
CA GLY A 830 -17.00 -2.41 -9.18
C GLY A 830 -17.70 -3.76 -9.09
N LEU A 831 -17.91 -4.45 -10.21
CA LEU A 831 -18.73 -5.68 -10.27
C LEU A 831 -18.17 -6.81 -9.40
N ARG A 832 -16.84 -6.99 -9.39
CA ARG A 832 -16.15 -8.01 -8.57
C ARG A 832 -16.47 -7.86 -7.08
N SER A 833 -16.34 -6.66 -6.53
CA SER A 833 -16.61 -6.40 -5.11
C SER A 833 -18.10 -6.52 -4.78
N ALA A 834 -18.98 -6.15 -5.71
CA ALA A 834 -20.43 -6.23 -5.51
C ALA A 834 -20.96 -7.67 -5.53
N THR A 835 -20.28 -8.59 -6.22
CA THR A 835 -20.80 -9.95 -6.49
C THR A 835 -20.13 -11.05 -5.66
N ARG A 836 -18.90 -10.84 -5.17
CA ARG A 836 -18.03 -11.89 -4.61
C ARG A 836 -18.67 -12.82 -3.58
N TRP A 837 -19.46 -12.25 -2.67
CA TRP A 837 -20.06 -12.96 -1.54
C TRP A 837 -21.56 -13.26 -1.75
N LEU A 838 -22.11 -12.99 -2.93
CA LEU A 838 -23.52 -13.21 -3.20
C LEU A 838 -23.90 -14.70 -3.18
N PHE A 839 -22.98 -15.60 -3.53
CA PHE A 839 -23.19 -17.05 -3.46
C PHE A 839 -23.57 -17.54 -2.05
N CYS A 840 -23.20 -16.81 -1.00
CA CYS A 840 -23.58 -17.17 0.36
C CYS A 840 -25.11 -17.18 0.58
N LYS A 841 -25.90 -16.59 -0.34
CA LYS A 841 -27.37 -16.68 -0.34
C LYS A 841 -27.86 -18.12 -0.51
N ASP A 842 -27.07 -18.98 -1.13
CA ASP A 842 -27.41 -20.36 -1.44
C ASP A 842 -27.48 -21.21 -0.15
N PHE A 843 -26.87 -20.73 0.94
CA PHE A 843 -26.88 -21.36 2.26
C PHE A 843 -28.08 -20.99 3.14
N ALA A 844 -29.11 -20.33 2.60
CA ALA A 844 -30.26 -19.87 3.39
C ALA A 844 -30.96 -21.01 4.17
N GLY A 845 -31.10 -22.19 3.57
CA GLY A 845 -31.72 -23.35 4.24
C GLY A 845 -30.90 -23.89 5.42
N ALA A 846 -29.57 -23.87 5.32
CA ALA A 846 -28.67 -24.29 6.40
C ALA A 846 -28.77 -23.41 7.65
N GLN A 847 -29.14 -22.14 7.47
CA GLN A 847 -29.33 -21.20 8.59
C GLN A 847 -30.54 -21.55 9.44
N ASP A 848 -31.64 -21.95 8.81
CA ASP A 848 -32.87 -22.32 9.50
C ASP A 848 -32.65 -23.58 10.36
N VAL A 849 -31.74 -24.47 9.96
CA VAL A 849 -31.32 -25.62 10.75
C VAL A 849 -30.47 -25.18 11.94
N GLY A 850 -29.40 -24.42 11.72
CA GLY A 850 -28.51 -23.94 12.78
C GLY A 850 -29.24 -23.11 13.85
N ALA A 851 -30.26 -22.32 13.46
CA ALA A 851 -31.11 -21.57 14.39
C ALA A 851 -32.02 -22.48 15.24
N LYS A 852 -32.56 -23.57 14.68
CA LYS A 852 -33.40 -24.54 15.43
C LYS A 852 -32.59 -25.30 16.47
N THR A 853 -31.35 -25.66 16.17
CA THR A 853 -30.46 -26.36 17.11
C THR A 853 -30.15 -25.51 18.35
N GLN A 854 -29.94 -24.19 18.17
CA GLN A 854 -29.73 -23.26 19.30
C GLN A 854 -30.97 -23.07 20.20
N ILE A 855 -32.17 -23.09 19.63
CA ILE A 855 -33.42 -22.99 20.41
C ILE A 855 -33.69 -24.31 21.18
N GLY A 856 -33.30 -25.46 20.61
CA GLY A 856 -33.44 -26.78 21.24
C GLY A 856 -32.49 -27.00 22.43
N GLU A 857 -31.27 -26.48 22.39
CA GLU A 857 -30.31 -26.57 23.50
C GLU A 857 -30.67 -25.65 24.67
N GLY A 858 -31.35 -24.51 24.42
CA GLY A 858 -31.86 -23.63 25.48
C GLY A 858 -33.11 -24.16 26.20
N ALA A 859 -33.86 -25.09 25.60
CA ALA A 859 -35.14 -25.56 26.14
C ALA A 859 -35.03 -26.81 27.04
N THR A 860 -33.84 -27.42 27.17
CA THR A 860 -33.65 -28.65 27.95
C THR A 860 -32.89 -28.46 29.27
N SER A 861 -32.34 -27.27 29.55
CA SER A 861 -31.72 -26.95 30.84
C SER A 861 -32.72 -26.45 31.90
N ASP A 862 -33.90 -25.95 31.52
CA ASP A 862 -34.82 -25.26 32.45
C ASP A 862 -35.96 -26.13 33.05
N ILE A 863 -36.03 -27.43 32.74
CA ILE A 863 -37.10 -28.30 33.26
C ILE A 863 -36.62 -29.26 34.38
N ARG A 864 -35.33 -29.25 34.75
CA ARG A 864 -34.80 -30.09 35.85
C ARG A 864 -34.59 -29.40 37.20
N GLN A 865 -34.95 -28.12 37.36
CA GLN A 865 -34.74 -27.40 38.61
C GLN A 865 -35.99 -26.80 39.29
N ALA A 866 -37.20 -27.24 38.93
CA ALA A 866 -38.44 -26.82 39.59
C ALA A 866 -39.23 -27.98 40.25
N LYS A 867 -38.52 -28.93 40.88
CA LYS A 867 -39.10 -29.88 41.86
C LYS A 867 -38.06 -30.26 42.92
N LYS A 868 -37.78 -29.32 43.84
CA LYS A 868 -37.29 -29.65 45.18
C LYS A 868 -37.36 -28.43 46.11
N VAL A 869 -38.20 -28.58 47.13
CA VAL A 869 -38.15 -27.97 48.47
C VAL A 869 -38.72 -26.55 48.64
N VAL A 870 -39.92 -26.55 49.27
CA VAL A 870 -40.56 -25.60 50.23
C VAL A 870 -40.73 -24.15 49.81
#